data_AF-M7C185-F1
#
_entry.id   AF-M7C185-F1
#
_cell.length_a   1.000
_cell.length_b   1.000
_cell.length_c   1.000
_cell.angle_alpha   90.00
_cell.angle_beta   90.00
_cell.angle_gamma   90.00
#
_symmetry.space_group_name_H-M   'P 1'
#
loop_
_entity.id
_entity.type
_entity.pdbx_description
1 polymer ?
#
loop_
_entity_poly.entity_id
_entity_poly.type
_entity_poly.pdbx_seq_one_letter_code
_entity_poly.pdbx_strand_id
1 'polypeptide(L)'
;MAAEVELSHVQSASEMAEGENDTHIFQPTMFLEPQETSIDMKALLVKKVTKTCSCTPTEVKDLIFSFLPFLQWIPKYKLREYLLGDIMSGVIVGILLVPQSIAYSLLAGQEPIYGLYTSFFASIIYFLFGTSRHISVGIFGVLCLMVGQVVDREVQRAGYDIEPSVHSGLQREMVIYVNTTTLAVNQTSQPLLCDRSCYAITVGATVTFIAGVYQVAMGFFQVGFVSVYLSDSLLGGFVTGASFTILTSQVKYLLGLDIPRSNGTGSLITTWINIFKNIHKTNICDLITSFLCLLVLIPTKELNDHFKSRLKAPIPIELVVVVAATLASHFGKLKENYGSSVAGHIPTGFLPPQPPKWDLISSVAMDAVAIAIIGFAITVSLSEMFAKKHGYTVKANQEMYAIGFCNIIPSFFHCFTTSAALAKTLVKESTGCRTQISGVVTALVLLLVLLLIAPLFYSLQKCVLGVITIVNLRGALQKFRDLPKMWHLSKVDTVIWLVTMVASALLSTEIGLLIGVCFSMLCVIVRTQRPEAPLLGWVVETEMYESLSAYKNLKTKPGIVVFRFEAPLYYINKECFKSMLYKRTGVNPAGVNAAKKRAAKRMLKEKMVNSGGSQVDVAVQLVTEPLVFHTLVIDCCAIQFLDTAGIHTLKEICKDYGEIGIQVLLAQCNASVRSSLHRGEYFKKEEQNLLFHSVHQAVDFALAAHKQNGCWKVSMATLSSSQFFIKLQEKLPWQYKASVLQQETLPGAMETATKQKFEQSIETLSSSAPQDSSFYHIHIKLEEHEPTSLSTKELILKKAKEACKWNRQIVITFFLKLLPVLEWLPRHRIKEQLLGDVISGLLVGIVAIPQSISYSPLSSQDPIYGLYTNFFCSIIYFVMATSRHNAVGSFGVLCLMIGETVNRRLHLSGYGDGNTGSASLMNSTLPSNGTVICDRSCYAITVAISLTFLVGLYQLGFIAVYLSEPLLSGFVTGASLTILTSQMKYLLGLKIPRHEGVGSLILTWIEIFWYIQKTNICDLVTSLIALAVIVPGKEINVRYKDKMKAPFPVELLVVIAGTLLSYYFKFEKQYKSAICGSIPTGFQKPTLPDLHLFSSLAVDAVPIAIIGFATTVSLAEIFAKKHG
;
A
#
# COMPACT_ATOMS: atom_id res chain seq x y z
N MET A 1 46.92 15.90 -17.70
CA MET A 1 47.69 16.35 -16.52
C MET A 1 47.65 15.22 -15.52
N ALA A 2 48.82 14.61 -15.34
CA ALA A 2 49.10 13.53 -14.40
C ALA A 2 49.10 14.03 -12.95
N ALA A 3 48.83 13.13 -12.01
CA ALA A 3 49.48 13.13 -10.71
C ALA A 3 49.40 11.71 -10.13
N GLU A 4 50.58 11.11 -9.99
CA GLU A 4 50.89 9.91 -9.22
C GLU A 4 50.46 10.06 -7.75
N VAL A 5 50.11 8.94 -7.10
CA VAL A 5 50.33 8.77 -5.66
C VAL A 5 50.90 7.38 -5.43
N GLU A 6 51.92 7.36 -4.59
CA GLU A 6 52.98 6.38 -4.45
C GLU A 6 52.57 5.05 -3.80
N LEU A 7 53.22 4.00 -4.31
CA LEU A 7 53.57 2.78 -3.61
C LEU A 7 54.73 3.11 -2.65
N SER A 8 54.51 3.05 -1.33
CA SER A 8 55.54 2.64 -0.35
C SER A 8 55.00 2.69 1.07
N HIS A 9 54.82 1.51 1.68
CA HIS A 9 55.12 1.21 3.08
C HIS A 9 54.77 -0.26 3.33
N VAL A 10 55.65 -1.15 2.89
CA VAL A 10 55.79 -2.50 3.45
C VAL A 10 57.16 -2.50 4.11
N GLN A 11 57.18 -2.31 5.43
CA GLN A 11 58.36 -2.51 6.24
C GLN A 11 58.07 -3.63 7.23
N SER A 12 58.62 -4.80 6.88
CA SER A 12 59.24 -5.80 7.75
C SER A 12 58.87 -5.77 9.23
N ALA A 13 58.11 -6.78 9.66
CA ALA A 13 58.26 -7.38 10.99
C ALA A 13 58.27 -8.90 10.80
N SER A 14 59.44 -9.41 10.40
CA SER A 14 59.82 -10.81 10.47
C SER A 14 60.86 -10.91 11.58
N GLU A 15 60.43 -11.23 12.80
CA GLU A 15 61.31 -11.75 13.83
C GLU A 15 60.70 -13.03 14.40
N MET A 16 61.52 -14.07 14.35
CA MET A 16 61.27 -15.41 14.84
C MET A 16 60.98 -15.43 16.34
N ALA A 17 60.01 -16.25 16.75
CA ALA A 17 60.03 -16.91 18.03
C ALA A 17 59.60 -18.37 17.81
N GLU A 18 60.60 -19.27 17.71
CA GLU A 18 60.40 -20.69 17.97
C GLU A 18 60.27 -20.88 19.49
N GLY A 19 59.24 -21.60 19.91
CA GLY A 19 58.99 -21.97 21.30
C GLY A 19 57.71 -22.80 21.41
N GLU A 20 57.88 -24.11 21.54
CA GLU A 20 56.84 -25.13 21.73
C GLU A 20 55.88 -24.82 22.89
N ASN A 21 54.57 -24.89 22.62
CA ASN A 21 53.64 -25.72 23.41
C ASN A 21 52.26 -25.81 22.75
N ASP A 22 51.88 -27.03 22.42
CA ASP A 22 50.57 -27.44 21.91
C ASP A 22 49.45 -27.14 22.92
N THR A 23 48.72 -26.04 22.71
CA THR A 23 47.29 -25.92 23.05
C THR A 23 46.64 -24.93 22.10
N HIS A 24 46.08 -25.41 20.99
CA HIS A 24 45.20 -24.60 20.14
C HIS A 24 43.89 -24.28 20.90
N ILE A 25 43.94 -23.25 21.75
CA ILE A 25 42.76 -22.53 22.20
C ILE A 25 42.30 -21.71 20.99
N PHE A 26 41.30 -22.20 20.25
CA PHE A 26 40.60 -21.39 19.24
C PHE A 26 39.99 -20.18 19.95
N GLN A 27 40.65 -19.03 19.89
CA GLN A 27 40.07 -17.76 20.33
C GLN A 27 38.97 -17.37 19.33
N PRO A 28 37.71 -17.21 19.77
CA PRO A 28 36.63 -16.75 18.91
C PRO A 28 36.66 -15.21 18.89
N THR A 29 37.71 -14.60 18.33
CA THR A 29 37.84 -13.13 18.33
C THR A 29 38.03 -12.55 16.95
N MET A 30 37.10 -11.65 16.63
CA MET A 30 37.13 -10.73 15.51
C MET A 30 38.29 -9.74 15.72
N PHE A 31 39.42 -9.88 15.02
CA PHE A 31 40.54 -8.91 15.01
C PHE A 31 40.28 -7.71 14.07
N LEU A 32 39.04 -7.25 13.98
CA LEU A 32 38.69 -6.06 13.22
C LEU A 32 37.96 -5.12 14.17
N GLU A 33 38.70 -4.22 14.81
CA GLU A 33 38.11 -3.13 15.57
C GLU A 33 37.22 -2.31 14.62
N PRO A 34 35.90 -2.21 14.89
CA PRO A 34 35.09 -1.26 14.17
C PRO A 34 35.66 0.14 14.45
N GLN A 35 35.91 0.92 13.41
CA GLN A 35 36.30 2.31 13.56
C GLN A 35 35.14 3.04 14.28
N GLU A 36 35.26 3.22 15.60
CA GLU A 36 34.24 3.88 16.41
C GLU A 36 34.13 5.34 15.98
N THR A 37 33.20 5.60 15.07
CA THR A 37 32.65 6.95 14.94
C THR A 37 31.58 7.06 16.02
N SER A 38 31.98 7.51 17.20
CA SER A 38 31.04 8.00 18.21
C SER A 38 30.35 9.24 17.64
N ILE A 39 29.26 9.00 16.92
CA ILE A 39 28.45 10.07 16.35
C ILE A 39 27.72 10.74 17.51
N ASP A 40 28.28 11.82 18.04
CA ASP A 40 27.53 12.74 18.88
C ASP A 40 26.40 13.33 18.02
N MET A 41 25.18 12.85 18.26
CA MET A 41 23.97 13.23 17.53
C MET A 41 23.78 14.75 17.56
N LYS A 42 24.20 15.41 18.65
CA LYS A 42 24.15 16.87 18.77
C LYS A 42 25.20 17.52 17.89
N ALA A 43 26.44 17.07 17.92
CA ALA A 43 27.48 17.57 17.02
C ALA A 43 27.13 17.33 15.54
N LEU A 44 26.52 16.19 15.18
CA LEU A 44 26.12 15.91 13.80
C LEU A 44 24.89 16.71 13.39
N LEU A 45 23.91 16.91 14.28
CA LEU A 45 22.79 17.84 14.04
C LEU A 45 23.28 19.28 13.89
N VAL A 46 24.16 19.74 14.77
CA VAL A 46 24.78 21.08 14.69
C VAL A 46 25.60 21.20 13.41
N LYS A 47 26.38 20.17 13.02
CA LYS A 47 27.18 20.15 11.78
C LYS A 47 26.30 20.09 10.53
N LYS A 48 25.15 19.40 10.59
CA LYS A 48 24.17 19.33 9.49
C LYS A 48 23.40 20.64 9.38
N VAL A 49 23.00 21.25 10.50
CA VAL A 49 22.34 22.56 10.56
C VAL A 49 23.29 23.68 10.13
N THR A 50 24.54 23.69 10.60
CA THR A 50 25.56 24.67 10.14
C THR A 50 25.91 24.48 8.67
N LYS A 51 26.01 23.26 8.14
CA LYS A 51 26.11 23.03 6.68
C LYS A 51 24.88 23.49 5.91
N THR A 52 23.69 23.41 6.50
CA THR A 52 22.45 23.88 5.87
C THR A 52 22.33 25.41 5.92
N CYS A 53 23.01 26.06 6.87
CA CYS A 53 23.01 27.51 7.06
C CYS A 53 24.27 28.23 6.52
N SER A 54 25.33 27.51 6.10
CA SER A 54 26.49 28.08 5.43
C SER A 54 26.31 28.02 3.91
N CYS A 55 25.58 28.97 3.34
CA CYS A 55 25.49 29.09 1.89
C CYS A 55 26.83 29.58 1.33
N THR A 56 27.65 28.67 0.82
CA THR A 56 28.79 29.08 0.00
C THR A 56 28.27 29.67 -1.33
N PRO A 57 28.92 30.69 -1.91
CA PRO A 57 28.48 31.27 -3.19
C PRO A 57 28.44 30.23 -4.32
N THR A 58 29.26 29.17 -4.22
CA THR A 58 29.25 28.00 -5.11
C THR A 58 27.96 27.18 -4.98
N GLU A 59 27.48 26.91 -3.77
CA GLU A 59 26.23 26.15 -3.56
C GLU A 59 25.00 26.95 -4.01
N VAL A 60 25.00 28.28 -3.82
CA VAL A 60 23.92 29.15 -4.34
C VAL A 60 23.88 29.13 -5.86
N LYS A 61 25.06 29.19 -6.51
CA LYS A 61 25.18 29.09 -7.96
C LYS A 61 24.69 27.74 -8.47
N ASP A 62 25.05 26.63 -7.81
CA ASP A 62 24.59 25.29 -8.16
C ASP A 62 23.08 25.10 -7.94
N LEU A 63 22.52 25.71 -6.89
CA LEU A 63 21.08 25.73 -6.63
C LEU A 63 20.33 26.47 -7.74
N ILE A 64 20.78 27.67 -8.13
CA ILE A 64 20.19 28.45 -9.21
C ILE A 64 20.24 27.67 -10.53
N PHE A 65 21.37 27.07 -10.87
CA PHE A 65 21.48 26.28 -12.09
C PHE A 65 20.66 24.98 -12.05
N SER A 66 20.46 24.39 -10.87
CA SER A 66 19.57 23.24 -10.72
C SER A 66 18.09 23.62 -10.83
N PHE A 67 17.72 24.82 -10.37
CA PHE A 67 16.34 25.33 -10.41
C PHE A 67 15.96 25.95 -11.77
N LEU A 68 16.93 26.50 -12.51
CA LEU A 68 16.77 27.04 -13.86
C LEU A 68 17.68 26.28 -14.85
N PRO A 69 17.29 25.07 -15.29
CA PRO A 69 18.12 24.23 -16.17
C PRO A 69 18.51 24.91 -17.49
N PHE A 70 17.70 25.86 -17.99
CA PHE A 70 17.96 26.57 -19.24
C PHE A 70 19.30 27.29 -19.26
N LEU A 71 19.73 27.83 -18.11
CA LEU A 71 21.01 28.51 -17.96
C LEU A 71 22.21 27.56 -18.12
N GLN A 72 22.03 26.25 -17.89
CA GLN A 72 23.10 25.25 -18.03
C GLN A 72 23.34 24.83 -19.48
N TRP A 73 22.27 24.71 -20.28
CA TRP A 73 22.36 24.14 -21.63
C TRP A 73 22.39 25.19 -22.75
N ILE A 74 21.83 26.39 -22.56
CA ILE A 74 21.90 27.48 -23.57
C ILE A 74 23.35 27.80 -23.98
N PRO A 75 24.32 27.94 -23.07
CA PRO A 75 25.71 28.20 -23.46
C PRO A 75 26.35 27.06 -24.26
N LYS A 76 25.80 25.84 -24.15
CA LYS A 76 26.26 24.64 -24.86
C LYS A 76 25.50 24.41 -26.17
N TYR A 77 24.66 25.35 -26.59
CA TYR A 77 23.82 25.21 -27.78
C TYR A 77 24.63 25.34 -29.08
N LYS A 78 24.59 24.28 -29.90
CA LYS A 78 25.25 24.27 -31.20
C LYS A 78 24.33 24.85 -32.29
N LEU A 79 24.44 26.16 -32.51
CA LEU A 79 23.60 26.90 -33.48
C LEU A 79 23.54 26.27 -34.87
N ARG A 80 24.68 25.83 -35.44
CA ARG A 80 24.71 25.28 -36.80
C ARG A 80 24.04 23.91 -36.93
N GLU A 81 24.08 23.10 -35.88
CA GLU A 81 23.57 21.71 -35.91
C GLU A 81 22.10 21.63 -35.48
N TYR A 82 21.69 22.38 -34.45
CA TYR A 82 20.40 22.17 -33.77
C TYR A 82 19.31 23.14 -34.21
N LEU A 83 19.67 24.33 -34.68
CA LEU A 83 18.72 25.42 -34.95
C LEU A 83 17.63 25.02 -35.95
N LEU A 84 18.02 24.37 -37.05
CA LEU A 84 17.07 24.00 -38.10
C LEU A 84 16.07 22.95 -37.61
N GLY A 85 16.54 21.93 -36.87
CA GLY A 85 15.66 20.92 -36.28
C GLY A 85 14.70 21.51 -35.24
N ASP A 86 15.19 22.38 -34.36
CA ASP A 86 14.38 23.00 -33.31
C ASP A 86 13.34 23.99 -33.88
N ILE A 87 13.69 24.78 -34.90
CA ILE A 87 12.74 25.69 -35.59
C ILE A 87 11.66 24.90 -36.31
N MET A 88 12.04 23.92 -37.15
CA MET A 88 11.08 23.12 -37.91
C MET A 88 10.12 22.39 -36.98
N SER A 89 10.66 21.78 -35.92
CA SER A 89 9.88 21.14 -34.88
C SER A 89 8.91 22.10 -34.20
N GLY A 90 9.39 23.29 -33.79
CA GLY A 90 8.58 24.30 -33.13
C GLY A 90 7.42 24.81 -33.99
N VAL A 91 7.64 25.03 -35.29
CA VAL A 91 6.61 25.48 -36.24
C VAL A 91 5.54 24.41 -36.46
N ILE A 92 5.94 23.17 -36.71
CA ILE A 92 5.00 22.07 -36.94
C ILE A 92 4.17 21.81 -35.69
N VAL A 93 4.82 21.73 -34.52
CA VAL A 93 4.13 21.53 -33.23
C VAL A 93 3.20 22.71 -32.93
N GLY A 94 3.62 23.95 -33.19
CA GLY A 94 2.79 25.15 -33.02
C GLY A 94 1.52 25.11 -33.86
N ILE A 95 1.61 24.74 -35.14
CA ILE A 95 0.45 24.65 -36.03
C ILE A 95 -0.49 23.52 -35.61
N LEU A 96 0.05 22.35 -35.24
CA LEU A 96 -0.75 21.22 -34.75
C LEU A 96 -1.44 21.53 -33.41
N LEU A 97 -0.82 22.35 -32.56
CA LEU A 97 -1.37 22.77 -31.28
C LEU A 97 -2.62 23.63 -31.44
N VAL A 98 -2.78 24.39 -32.53
CA VAL A 98 -3.92 25.31 -32.70
C VAL A 98 -5.26 24.57 -32.63
N PRO A 99 -5.57 23.62 -33.52
CA PRO A 99 -6.87 22.98 -33.49
C PRO A 99 -7.03 21.95 -32.36
N GLN A 100 -5.93 21.33 -31.89
CA GLN A 100 -5.97 20.52 -30.68
C GLN A 100 -6.35 21.36 -29.46
N SER A 101 -5.83 22.59 -29.40
CA SER A 101 -6.12 23.53 -28.31
C SER A 101 -7.59 23.88 -28.22
N ILE A 102 -8.21 24.10 -29.38
CA ILE A 102 -9.64 24.36 -29.56
C ILE A 102 -10.47 23.13 -29.17
N ALA A 103 -10.09 21.94 -29.63
CA ALA A 103 -10.86 20.74 -29.36
C ALA A 103 -10.90 20.35 -27.87
N TYR A 104 -9.79 20.52 -27.14
CA TYR A 104 -9.74 20.13 -25.72
C TYR A 104 -10.16 21.24 -24.74
N SER A 105 -10.10 22.53 -25.09
CA SER A 105 -10.75 23.57 -24.29
C SER A 105 -12.27 23.35 -24.22
N LEU A 106 -12.88 22.96 -25.35
CA LEU A 106 -14.28 22.52 -25.40
C LEU A 106 -14.55 21.22 -24.62
N LEU A 107 -13.54 20.40 -24.30
CA LEU A 107 -13.69 19.27 -23.37
C LEU A 107 -13.72 19.73 -21.90
N ALA A 108 -13.06 20.84 -21.59
CA ALA A 108 -13.00 21.42 -20.25
C ALA A 108 -14.20 22.35 -19.93
N GLY A 109 -15.19 22.42 -20.83
CA GLY A 109 -16.30 23.36 -20.70
C GLY A 109 -15.89 24.82 -20.89
N GLN A 110 -14.75 25.07 -21.57
CA GLN A 110 -14.16 26.39 -21.75
C GLN A 110 -14.22 26.84 -23.22
N GLU A 111 -14.16 28.15 -23.44
CA GLU A 111 -14.06 28.70 -24.79
C GLU A 111 -12.73 28.33 -25.46
N PRO A 112 -12.71 28.19 -26.80
CA PRO A 112 -11.54 27.81 -27.58
C PRO A 112 -10.25 28.62 -27.30
N ILE A 113 -10.40 29.90 -26.99
CA ILE A 113 -9.28 30.83 -26.80
C ILE A 113 -8.38 30.43 -25.63
N TYR A 114 -8.97 29.96 -24.52
CA TYR A 114 -8.24 29.63 -23.31
C TYR A 114 -7.35 28.40 -23.50
N GLY A 115 -7.68 27.50 -24.43
CA GLY A 115 -6.81 26.39 -24.81
C GLY A 115 -5.52 26.86 -25.50
N LEU A 116 -5.62 27.91 -26.32
CA LEU A 116 -4.47 28.50 -27.01
C LEU A 116 -3.58 29.27 -26.03
N TYR A 117 -4.16 30.04 -25.11
CA TYR A 117 -3.41 30.71 -24.04
C TYR A 117 -2.65 29.71 -23.17
N THR A 118 -3.35 28.66 -22.75
CA THR A 118 -2.78 27.60 -21.90
C THR A 118 -1.55 26.98 -22.56
N SER A 119 -1.63 26.65 -23.86
CA SER A 119 -0.50 26.08 -24.60
C SER A 119 0.64 27.07 -24.87
N PHE A 120 0.31 28.35 -25.08
CA PHE A 120 1.29 29.43 -25.25
C PHE A 120 2.14 29.62 -23.99
N PHE A 121 1.49 29.86 -22.84
CA PHE A 121 2.21 30.09 -21.59
C PHE A 121 2.97 28.85 -21.12
N ALA A 122 2.37 27.66 -21.23
CA ALA A 122 3.03 26.41 -20.84
C ALA A 122 4.34 26.17 -21.60
N SER A 123 4.39 26.51 -22.89
CA SER A 123 5.59 26.32 -23.72
C SER A 123 6.74 27.23 -23.28
N ILE A 124 6.45 28.47 -22.87
CA ILE A 124 7.45 29.43 -22.38
C ILE A 124 7.94 29.04 -20.99
N ILE A 125 7.02 28.76 -20.06
CA ILE A 125 7.37 28.44 -18.67
C ILE A 125 8.16 27.11 -18.63
N TYR A 126 7.74 26.11 -19.39
CA TYR A 126 8.45 24.84 -19.44
C TYR A 126 9.86 24.96 -20.04
N PHE A 127 10.09 25.88 -21.00
CA PHE A 127 11.43 26.17 -21.50
C PHE A 127 12.38 26.65 -20.40
N LEU A 128 11.88 27.42 -19.43
CA LEU A 128 12.69 27.96 -18.33
C LEU A 128 13.00 26.90 -17.26
N PHE A 129 11.99 26.14 -16.83
CA PHE A 129 12.10 25.25 -15.67
C PHE A 129 12.30 23.76 -16.01
N GLY A 130 11.95 23.32 -17.22
CA GLY A 130 11.95 21.93 -17.63
C GLY A 130 13.35 21.34 -17.82
N THR A 131 13.52 20.06 -17.48
CA THR A 131 14.78 19.31 -17.68
C THR A 131 14.75 18.41 -18.90
N SER A 132 13.57 17.89 -19.28
CA SER A 132 13.41 17.15 -20.54
C SER A 132 13.68 18.03 -21.74
N ARG A 133 14.34 17.51 -22.78
CA ARG A 133 14.65 18.28 -24.00
C ARG A 133 13.60 18.16 -25.11
N HIS A 134 12.86 17.07 -25.12
CA HIS A 134 11.98 16.71 -26.23
C HIS A 134 10.50 16.89 -25.91
N ILE A 135 10.12 16.97 -24.64
CA ILE A 135 8.72 17.11 -24.25
C ILE A 135 8.10 18.40 -24.78
N SER A 136 6.84 18.28 -25.20
CA SER A 136 5.94 19.38 -25.48
C SER A 136 4.85 19.41 -24.40
N VAL A 137 4.86 20.46 -23.59
CA VAL A 137 3.84 20.75 -22.58
C VAL A 137 2.76 21.64 -23.18
N GLY A 138 1.51 21.37 -22.85
CA GLY A 138 0.37 22.22 -23.18
C GLY A 138 -0.89 21.55 -22.66
N ILE A 139 -2.00 21.70 -23.38
CA ILE A 139 -3.22 21.02 -22.93
C ILE A 139 -3.21 19.52 -23.25
N PHE A 140 -3.86 18.75 -22.38
CA PHE A 140 -4.00 17.31 -22.48
C PHE A 140 -5.45 16.90 -22.22
N GLY A 141 -6.02 16.07 -23.11
CA GLY A 141 -7.46 15.84 -23.16
C GLY A 141 -8.08 15.28 -21.87
N VAL A 142 -7.35 14.46 -21.10
CA VAL A 142 -7.92 13.86 -19.89
C VAL A 142 -7.95 14.83 -18.72
N LEU A 143 -6.90 15.63 -18.53
CA LEU A 143 -6.95 16.74 -17.56
C LEU A 143 -8.04 17.76 -17.93
N CYS A 144 -8.28 18.00 -19.24
CA CYS A 144 -9.39 18.84 -19.68
C CYS A 144 -10.73 18.25 -19.27
N LEU A 145 -10.92 16.93 -19.41
CA LEU A 145 -12.13 16.25 -18.95
C LEU A 145 -12.32 16.32 -17.43
N MET A 146 -11.25 16.13 -16.65
CA MET A 146 -11.30 16.26 -15.20
C MET A 146 -11.70 17.68 -14.79
N VAL A 147 -11.10 18.70 -15.41
CA VAL A 147 -11.48 20.10 -15.19
C VAL A 147 -12.93 20.33 -15.60
N GLY A 148 -13.36 19.80 -16.76
CA GLY A 148 -14.74 19.91 -17.23
C GLY A 148 -15.76 19.34 -16.25
N GLN A 149 -15.49 18.19 -15.63
CA GLN A 149 -16.35 17.60 -14.60
C GLN A 149 -16.51 18.50 -13.37
N VAL A 150 -15.40 19.13 -12.93
CA VAL A 150 -15.44 20.07 -11.80
C VAL A 150 -16.21 21.33 -12.19
N VAL A 151 -15.95 21.87 -13.39
CA VAL A 151 -16.64 23.04 -13.94
C VAL A 151 -18.15 22.78 -14.03
N ASP A 152 -18.58 21.68 -14.65
CA ASP A 152 -19.99 21.33 -14.80
C ASP A 152 -20.68 21.20 -13.43
N ARG A 153 -20.02 20.55 -12.45
CA ARG A 153 -20.54 20.41 -11.09
C ARG A 153 -20.73 21.76 -10.38
N GLU A 154 -19.72 22.63 -10.44
CA GLU A 154 -19.79 23.93 -9.75
C GLU A 154 -20.73 24.92 -10.46
N VAL A 155 -20.84 24.85 -11.79
CA VAL A 155 -21.81 25.62 -12.58
C VAL A 155 -23.24 25.21 -12.21
N GLN A 156 -23.52 23.91 -12.07
CA GLN A 156 -24.81 23.42 -11.56
C GLN A 156 -25.11 23.90 -10.15
N ARG A 157 -24.13 23.82 -9.23
CA ARG A 157 -24.29 24.32 -7.85
C ARG A 157 -24.61 25.81 -7.80
N ALA A 158 -24.10 26.59 -8.74
CA ALA A 158 -24.38 28.02 -8.86
C ALA A 158 -25.75 28.34 -9.49
N GLY A 159 -26.55 27.34 -9.89
CA GLY A 159 -27.89 27.53 -10.42
C GLY A 159 -27.96 27.86 -11.92
N TYR A 160 -26.88 27.62 -12.67
CA TYR A 160 -26.91 27.71 -14.13
C TYR A 160 -27.40 26.38 -14.72
N ASP A 161 -28.55 26.37 -15.40
CA ASP A 161 -29.11 25.17 -16.02
C ASP A 161 -28.19 24.60 -17.12
N ILE A 162 -27.99 23.27 -17.10
CA ILE A 162 -27.33 22.53 -18.19
C ILE A 162 -28.38 22.08 -19.20
N GLU A 163 -28.67 22.90 -20.21
CA GLU A 163 -29.07 22.38 -21.52
C GLU A 163 -28.50 23.24 -22.66
N PRO A 164 -27.86 22.58 -23.63
CA PRO A 164 -28.00 22.97 -25.03
C PRO A 164 -28.46 21.74 -25.81
N SER A 165 -29.77 21.52 -25.91
CA SER A 165 -30.34 20.47 -26.76
C SER A 165 -31.25 21.10 -27.83
N VAL A 166 -30.71 21.21 -29.04
CA VAL A 166 -31.48 21.48 -30.25
C VAL A 166 -32.26 20.20 -30.56
N HIS A 167 -33.59 20.20 -30.38
CA HIS A 167 -34.62 19.57 -31.25
C HIS A 167 -36.01 19.57 -30.59
N SER A 168 -36.94 20.37 -31.12
CA SER A 168 -38.13 19.92 -31.86
C SER A 168 -39.18 21.04 -31.87
N GLY A 169 -39.69 21.35 -33.07
CA GLY A 169 -40.85 22.20 -33.23
C GLY A 169 -42.06 21.56 -32.58
N LEU A 170 -42.47 22.10 -31.43
CA LEU A 170 -43.88 22.25 -31.11
C LEU A 170 -44.02 23.53 -30.29
N GLN A 171 -44.70 24.50 -30.90
CA GLN A 171 -45.20 25.72 -30.30
C GLN A 171 -45.69 25.47 -28.87
N ARG A 172 -44.93 25.89 -27.86
CA ARG A 172 -45.49 26.22 -26.55
C ARG A 172 -45.33 27.73 -26.41
N GLU A 173 -46.33 28.42 -26.95
CA GLU A 173 -46.60 29.82 -26.66
C GLU A 173 -46.54 30.02 -25.14
N MET A 174 -45.54 30.78 -24.71
CA MET A 174 -45.61 31.49 -23.44
C MET A 174 -46.68 32.57 -23.64
N VAL A 175 -47.91 32.29 -23.19
CA VAL A 175 -48.96 33.28 -23.08
C VAL A 175 -48.49 34.34 -22.08
N ILE A 176 -47.97 35.43 -22.63
CA ILE A 176 -47.79 36.68 -21.91
C ILE A 176 -49.20 37.26 -21.71
N TYR A 177 -49.75 37.12 -20.50
CA TYR A 177 -50.81 38.02 -20.07
C TYR A 177 -50.19 39.40 -19.84
N VAL A 178 -50.16 40.20 -20.90
CA VAL A 178 -49.99 41.65 -20.79
C VAL A 178 -51.30 42.19 -20.24
N ASN A 179 -51.38 42.36 -18.92
CA ASN A 179 -52.25 43.39 -18.36
C ASN A 179 -51.36 44.56 -17.97
N THR A 180 -51.45 45.60 -18.79
CA THR A 180 -50.96 46.95 -18.54
C THR A 180 -51.52 47.48 -17.22
N THR A 181 -50.69 47.50 -16.20
CA THR A 181 -50.60 48.62 -15.24
C THR A 181 -49.17 48.66 -14.73
N THR A 182 -48.49 49.76 -15.05
CA THR A 182 -47.20 50.18 -14.55
C THR A 182 -47.19 50.21 -13.02
N LEU A 183 -46.59 49.20 -12.40
CA LEU A 183 -46.06 49.29 -11.05
C LEU A 183 -44.60 48.90 -11.13
N ALA A 184 -43.73 49.91 -11.02
CA ALA A 184 -42.31 49.74 -10.82
C ALA A 184 -42.10 48.96 -9.52
N VAL A 185 -41.93 47.65 -9.66
CA VAL A 185 -41.39 46.84 -8.58
C VAL A 185 -39.91 47.19 -8.49
N ASN A 186 -39.60 48.07 -7.53
CA ASN A 186 -38.28 48.21 -6.94
C ASN A 186 -37.88 46.85 -6.34
N GLN A 187 -37.41 45.95 -7.19
CA GLN A 187 -36.59 44.83 -6.78
C GLN A 187 -35.15 45.28 -6.97
N THR A 188 -34.45 45.40 -5.85
CA THR A 188 -32.99 45.35 -5.76
C THR A 188 -32.53 43.98 -6.28
N SER A 189 -32.60 43.76 -7.58
CA SER A 189 -31.89 42.69 -8.26
C SER A 189 -30.43 43.10 -8.31
N GLN A 190 -29.63 42.54 -7.40
CA GLN A 190 -28.18 42.53 -7.57
C GLN A 190 -27.88 42.02 -8.99
N PRO A 191 -27.08 42.74 -9.79
CA PRO A 191 -26.77 42.30 -11.13
C PRO A 191 -25.99 41.00 -11.04
N LEU A 192 -26.43 39.97 -11.78
CA LEU A 192 -25.66 38.74 -11.98
C LEU A 192 -24.37 39.15 -12.72
N LEU A 193 -23.31 39.44 -11.96
CA LEU A 193 -22.08 40.11 -12.41
C LEU A 193 -21.20 39.28 -13.36
N CYS A 194 -21.58 38.05 -13.71
CA CYS A 194 -20.77 37.12 -14.49
C CYS A 194 -21.69 36.07 -15.16
N ASP A 195 -21.60 35.94 -16.49
CA ASP A 195 -22.33 34.94 -17.28
C ASP A 195 -21.81 33.51 -17.02
N ARG A 196 -22.55 32.47 -17.44
CA ARG A 196 -22.19 31.04 -17.30
C ARG A 196 -20.75 30.77 -17.75
N SER A 197 -20.38 31.29 -18.92
CA SER A 197 -19.02 31.12 -19.48
C SER A 197 -17.97 31.77 -18.58
N CYS A 198 -18.22 33.00 -18.11
CA CYS A 198 -17.34 33.72 -17.17
C CYS A 198 -17.14 32.93 -15.85
N TYR A 199 -18.21 32.34 -15.32
CA TYR A 199 -18.14 31.55 -14.10
C TYR A 199 -17.38 30.23 -14.32
N ALA A 200 -17.66 29.54 -15.42
CA ALA A 200 -16.96 28.31 -15.81
C ALA A 200 -15.45 28.53 -15.95
N ILE A 201 -15.03 29.62 -16.59
CA ILE A 201 -13.61 30.01 -16.74
C ILE A 201 -12.97 30.24 -15.37
N THR A 202 -13.68 30.92 -14.48
CA THR A 202 -13.19 31.21 -13.13
C THR A 202 -12.97 29.92 -12.33
N VAL A 203 -13.91 28.97 -12.42
CA VAL A 203 -13.78 27.66 -11.77
C VAL A 203 -12.57 26.90 -12.33
N GLY A 204 -12.44 26.85 -13.66
CA GLY A 204 -11.33 26.21 -14.36
C GLY A 204 -9.97 26.77 -13.95
N ALA A 205 -9.83 28.10 -13.92
CA ALA A 205 -8.60 28.77 -13.48
C ALA A 205 -8.29 28.47 -12.00
N THR A 206 -9.30 28.44 -11.14
CA THR A 206 -9.12 28.21 -9.69
C THR A 206 -8.70 26.78 -9.37
N VAL A 207 -9.30 25.77 -9.99
CA VAL A 207 -8.88 24.37 -9.81
C VAL A 207 -7.45 24.15 -10.33
N THR A 208 -7.09 24.81 -11.44
CA THR A 208 -5.74 24.75 -12.01
C THR A 208 -4.70 25.42 -11.12
N PHE A 209 -5.00 26.57 -10.55
CA PHE A 209 -4.12 27.25 -9.59
C PHE A 209 -3.80 26.34 -8.42
N ILE A 210 -4.81 25.74 -7.79
CA ILE A 210 -4.63 24.85 -6.64
C ILE A 210 -3.89 23.57 -7.03
N ALA A 211 -4.17 22.98 -8.20
CA ALA A 211 -3.43 21.83 -8.70
C ALA A 211 -1.94 22.15 -8.88
N GLY A 212 -1.61 23.34 -9.38
CA GLY A 212 -0.24 23.83 -9.50
C GLY A 212 0.44 24.06 -8.14
N VAL A 213 -0.27 24.63 -7.17
CA VAL A 213 0.22 24.78 -5.78
C VAL A 213 0.54 23.42 -5.17
N TYR A 214 -0.32 22.42 -5.35
CA TYR A 214 -0.04 21.06 -4.88
C TYR A 214 1.16 20.42 -5.58
N GLN A 215 1.35 20.65 -6.88
CA GLN A 215 2.54 20.19 -7.58
C GLN A 215 3.82 20.83 -7.02
N VAL A 216 3.83 22.14 -6.79
CA VAL A 216 4.98 22.81 -6.17
C VAL A 216 5.21 22.31 -4.74
N ALA A 217 4.15 22.11 -3.95
CA ALA A 217 4.25 21.56 -2.59
C ALA A 217 4.83 20.13 -2.61
N MET A 218 4.36 19.26 -3.52
CA MET A 218 4.93 17.92 -3.71
C MET A 218 6.42 18.00 -4.12
N GLY A 219 6.81 18.96 -4.96
CA GLY A 219 8.20 19.27 -5.28
C GLY A 219 9.04 19.63 -4.07
N PHE A 220 8.50 20.49 -3.20
CA PHE A 220 9.13 20.90 -1.95
C PHE A 220 9.35 19.72 -1.01
N PHE A 221 8.34 18.86 -0.85
CA PHE A 221 8.44 17.61 -0.08
C PHE A 221 9.21 16.49 -0.79
N GLN A 222 9.80 16.76 -1.96
CA GLN A 222 10.62 15.83 -2.74
C GLN A 222 9.89 14.52 -3.12
N VAL A 223 8.58 14.57 -3.36
CA VAL A 223 7.75 13.41 -3.73
C VAL A 223 8.17 12.79 -5.07
N GLY A 224 9.05 13.44 -5.84
CA GLY A 224 9.58 12.93 -7.10
C GLY A 224 10.36 11.61 -6.98
N PHE A 225 10.70 11.13 -5.77
CA PHE A 225 11.25 9.78 -5.58
C PHE A 225 10.32 8.68 -6.13
N VAL A 226 9.01 8.96 -6.25
CA VAL A 226 8.03 8.03 -6.81
C VAL A 226 8.39 7.62 -8.24
N SER A 227 9.08 8.47 -9.00
CA SER A 227 9.47 8.16 -10.37
C SER A 227 10.45 6.98 -10.48
N VAL A 228 11.21 6.70 -9.40
CA VAL A 228 12.12 5.53 -9.34
C VAL A 228 11.36 4.20 -9.49
N TYR A 229 10.08 4.17 -9.16
CA TYR A 229 9.24 2.97 -9.28
C TYR A 229 8.60 2.79 -10.67
N LEU A 230 8.81 3.73 -11.60
CA LEU A 230 8.33 3.64 -12.98
C LEU A 230 9.25 2.75 -13.82
N SER A 231 8.93 1.46 -13.87
CA SER A 231 9.67 0.50 -14.68
C SER A 231 9.48 0.74 -16.19
N ASP A 232 10.46 0.34 -17.00
CA ASP A 232 10.37 0.48 -18.46
C ASP A 232 9.18 -0.29 -19.06
N SER A 233 8.86 -1.45 -18.47
CA SER A 233 7.72 -2.27 -18.84
C SER A 233 6.39 -1.59 -18.55
N LEU A 234 6.28 -0.90 -17.41
CA LEU A 234 5.11 -0.09 -17.07
C LEU A 234 4.96 1.07 -18.06
N LEU A 235 6.03 1.86 -18.29
CA LEU A 235 6.00 3.01 -19.19
C LEU A 235 5.65 2.62 -20.63
N GLY A 236 6.22 1.51 -21.12
CA GLY A 236 5.91 0.95 -22.43
C GLY A 236 4.45 0.50 -22.55
N GLY A 237 3.92 -0.17 -21.52
CA GLY A 237 2.54 -0.63 -21.48
C GLY A 237 1.55 0.54 -21.44
N PHE A 238 1.82 1.54 -20.60
CA PHE A 238 1.04 2.77 -20.48
C PHE A 238 0.94 3.52 -21.81
N VAL A 239 2.08 3.78 -22.47
CA VAL A 239 2.08 4.52 -23.75
C VAL A 239 1.36 3.75 -24.86
N THR A 240 1.47 2.43 -24.88
CA THR A 240 0.76 1.59 -25.85
C THR A 240 -0.75 1.62 -25.62
N GLY A 241 -1.21 1.48 -24.37
CA GLY A 241 -2.63 1.55 -24.00
C GLY A 241 -3.23 2.93 -24.24
N ALA A 242 -2.51 4.00 -23.86
CA ALA A 242 -2.90 5.38 -24.14
C ALA A 242 -3.02 5.64 -25.64
N SER A 243 -2.08 5.13 -26.45
CA SER A 243 -2.16 5.25 -27.91
C SER A 243 -3.42 4.60 -28.49
N PHE A 244 -3.89 3.48 -27.92
CA PHE A 244 -5.12 2.81 -28.36
C PHE A 244 -6.39 3.61 -28.04
N THR A 245 -6.43 4.26 -26.87
CA THR A 245 -7.53 5.17 -26.50
C THR A 245 -7.57 6.41 -27.39
N ILE A 246 -6.40 7.01 -27.67
CA ILE A 246 -6.30 8.16 -28.56
C ILE A 246 -6.71 7.74 -29.97
N LEU A 247 -6.20 6.63 -30.50
CA LEU A 247 -6.59 6.08 -31.80
C LEU A 247 -8.11 5.97 -31.92
N THR A 248 -8.76 5.31 -30.95
CA THR A 248 -10.23 5.16 -30.93
C THR A 248 -10.95 6.51 -30.95
N SER A 249 -10.46 7.49 -30.18
CA SER A 249 -11.06 8.83 -30.14
C SER A 249 -10.95 9.62 -31.46
N GLN A 250 -9.94 9.31 -32.29
CA GLN A 250 -9.71 9.99 -33.57
C GLN A 250 -10.50 9.40 -34.74
N VAL A 251 -10.88 8.11 -34.68
CA VAL A 251 -11.60 7.41 -35.77
C VAL A 251 -12.88 8.13 -36.18
N LYS A 252 -13.62 8.71 -35.23
CA LYS A 252 -14.85 9.47 -35.56
C LYS A 252 -14.60 10.69 -36.47
N TYR A 253 -13.43 11.35 -36.35
CA TYR A 253 -13.08 12.47 -37.21
C TYR A 253 -12.67 12.01 -38.61
N LEU A 254 -12.08 10.82 -38.75
CA LEU A 254 -11.78 10.25 -40.07
C LEU A 254 -13.06 9.94 -40.86
N LEU A 255 -14.11 9.52 -40.15
CA LEU A 255 -15.41 9.19 -40.72
C LEU A 255 -16.36 10.41 -40.82
N GLY A 256 -15.97 11.57 -40.28
CA GLY A 256 -16.84 12.75 -40.21
C GLY A 256 -18.12 12.52 -39.39
N LEU A 257 -18.05 11.69 -38.34
CA LEU A 257 -19.20 11.34 -37.50
C LEU A 257 -19.29 12.21 -36.24
N ASP A 258 -20.48 12.76 -35.98
CA ASP A 258 -20.81 13.42 -34.72
C ASP A 258 -21.35 12.41 -33.70
N ILE A 259 -20.47 11.95 -32.81
CA ILE A 259 -20.79 10.94 -31.79
C ILE A 259 -20.67 11.54 -30.40
N PRO A 260 -21.68 11.38 -29.52
CA PRO A 260 -21.60 11.82 -28.14
C PRO A 260 -20.45 11.11 -27.43
N ARG A 261 -19.71 11.88 -26.61
CA ARG A 261 -18.55 11.37 -25.89
C ARG A 261 -19.02 10.42 -24.79
N SER A 262 -18.52 9.18 -24.82
CA SER A 262 -18.71 8.24 -23.72
C SER A 262 -17.62 8.43 -22.68
N ASN A 263 -18.01 8.72 -21.43
CA ASN A 263 -17.08 8.90 -20.32
C ASN A 263 -17.11 7.68 -19.37
N GLY A 264 -16.03 7.49 -18.63
CA GLY A 264 -15.92 6.46 -17.60
C GLY A 264 -15.26 5.15 -18.06
N THR A 265 -15.30 4.18 -17.16
CA THR A 265 -14.75 2.84 -17.36
C THR A 265 -15.41 2.14 -18.55
N GLY A 266 -14.62 1.65 -19.51
CA GLY A 266 -15.15 1.05 -20.74
C GLY A 266 -15.56 2.05 -21.83
N SER A 267 -15.15 3.31 -21.71
CA SER A 267 -15.36 4.36 -22.74
C SER A 267 -14.87 3.94 -24.13
N LEU A 268 -13.75 3.21 -24.22
CA LEU A 268 -13.23 2.69 -25.48
C LEU A 268 -14.23 1.77 -26.19
N ILE A 269 -14.78 0.80 -25.45
CA ILE A 269 -15.75 -0.16 -25.98
C ILE A 269 -17.05 0.55 -26.38
N THR A 270 -17.53 1.45 -25.53
CA THR A 270 -18.75 2.23 -25.80
C THR A 270 -18.59 3.11 -27.03
N THR A 271 -17.42 3.73 -27.22
CA THR A 271 -17.12 4.55 -28.40
C THR A 271 -17.16 3.70 -29.67
N TRP A 272 -16.53 2.51 -29.67
CA TRP A 272 -16.58 1.61 -30.82
C TRP A 272 -18.01 1.14 -31.14
N ILE A 273 -18.80 0.78 -30.12
CA ILE A 273 -20.22 0.45 -30.30
C ILE A 273 -20.98 1.61 -30.96
N ASN A 274 -20.75 2.84 -30.50
CA ASN A 274 -21.41 4.02 -31.05
C ASN A 274 -20.94 4.36 -32.48
N ILE A 275 -19.67 4.13 -32.80
CA ILE A 275 -19.13 4.25 -34.18
C ILE A 275 -19.83 3.25 -35.10
N PHE A 276 -19.87 1.97 -34.73
CA PHE A 276 -20.52 0.94 -35.56
C PHE A 276 -22.02 1.19 -35.73
N LYS A 277 -22.71 1.69 -34.68
CA LYS A 277 -24.12 2.08 -34.78
C LYS A 277 -24.36 3.23 -35.77
N ASN A 278 -23.46 4.22 -35.82
CA ASN A 278 -23.62 5.41 -36.66
C ASN A 278 -22.82 5.36 -37.97
N ILE A 279 -22.24 4.21 -38.34
CA ILE A 279 -21.36 4.09 -39.51
C ILE A 279 -22.04 4.51 -40.83
N HIS A 280 -23.36 4.37 -40.90
CA HIS A 280 -24.17 4.78 -42.05
C HIS A 280 -24.28 6.31 -42.22
N LYS A 281 -23.97 7.11 -41.19
CA LYS A 281 -23.99 8.60 -41.23
C LYS A 281 -22.64 9.21 -41.61
N THR A 282 -21.72 8.40 -42.12
CA THR A 282 -20.34 8.83 -42.45
C THR A 282 -20.36 9.90 -43.52
N ASN A 283 -19.60 10.98 -43.32
CA ASN A 283 -19.42 12.01 -44.33
C ASN A 283 -18.38 11.55 -45.36
N ILE A 284 -18.81 11.39 -46.62
CA ILE A 284 -17.96 10.88 -47.70
C ILE A 284 -16.80 11.83 -48.00
N CYS A 285 -17.01 13.15 -47.92
CA CYS A 285 -15.96 14.14 -48.15
C CYS A 285 -14.81 13.99 -47.13
N ASP A 286 -15.15 13.88 -45.85
CA ASP A 286 -14.16 13.72 -44.78
C ASP A 286 -13.44 12.36 -44.88
N LEU A 287 -14.14 11.31 -45.31
CA LEU A 287 -13.56 9.98 -45.54
C LEU A 287 -12.55 9.99 -46.69
N ILE A 288 -12.90 10.58 -47.83
CA ILE A 288 -12.01 10.68 -49.01
C ILE A 288 -10.78 11.52 -48.67
N THR A 289 -10.96 12.69 -48.05
CA THR A 289 -9.84 13.51 -47.61
C THR A 289 -8.95 12.75 -46.64
N SER A 290 -9.52 12.03 -45.67
CA SER A 290 -8.76 11.23 -44.71
C SER A 290 -7.94 10.13 -45.38
N PHE A 291 -8.53 9.42 -46.34
CA PHE A 291 -7.87 8.37 -47.11
C PHE A 291 -6.71 8.94 -47.94
N LEU A 292 -6.93 10.06 -48.63
CA LEU A 292 -5.90 10.73 -49.41
C LEU A 292 -4.74 11.21 -48.52
N CYS A 293 -5.05 11.81 -47.36
CA CYS A 293 -4.04 12.21 -46.39
C CYS A 293 -3.24 11.02 -45.86
N LEU A 294 -3.86 9.87 -45.57
CA LEU A 294 -3.17 8.65 -45.15
C LEU A 294 -2.25 8.11 -46.25
N LEU A 295 -2.74 8.08 -47.49
CA LEU A 295 -2.01 7.61 -48.67
C LEU A 295 -0.77 8.47 -48.94
N VAL A 296 -0.82 9.77 -48.65
CA VAL A 296 0.35 10.66 -48.75
C VAL A 296 1.26 10.52 -47.51
N LEU A 297 0.72 10.63 -46.30
CA LEU A 297 1.53 10.74 -45.09
C LEU A 297 2.30 9.45 -44.73
N ILE A 298 1.71 8.27 -44.91
CA ILE A 298 2.36 7.00 -44.52
C ILE A 298 3.59 6.72 -45.40
N PRO A 299 3.49 6.68 -46.75
CA PRO A 299 4.63 6.41 -47.61
C PRO A 299 5.70 7.49 -47.51
N THR A 300 5.32 8.77 -47.45
CA THR A 300 6.30 9.85 -47.30
C THR A 300 7.07 9.75 -46.00
N LYS A 301 6.43 9.32 -44.89
CA LYS A 301 7.16 9.07 -43.64
C LYS A 301 8.11 7.89 -43.73
N GLU A 302 7.69 6.78 -44.30
CA GLU A 302 8.57 5.61 -44.47
C GLU A 302 9.78 5.96 -45.35
N LEU A 303 9.55 6.75 -46.39
CA LEU A 303 10.59 7.26 -47.27
C LEU A 303 11.53 8.22 -46.54
N ASN A 304 10.99 9.14 -45.74
CA ASN A 304 11.77 10.09 -44.94
C ASN A 304 12.64 9.38 -43.89
N ASP A 305 12.13 8.31 -43.26
CA ASP A 305 12.89 7.50 -42.31
C ASP A 305 13.99 6.69 -43.02
N HIS A 306 13.71 6.12 -44.19
CA HIS A 306 14.70 5.35 -44.97
C HIS A 306 15.84 6.22 -45.50
N PHE A 307 15.53 7.42 -46.01
CA PHE A 307 16.50 8.37 -46.55
C PHE A 307 17.00 9.39 -45.51
N LYS A 308 16.74 9.18 -44.23
CA LYS A 308 17.12 10.08 -43.13
C LYS A 308 18.62 10.39 -43.09
N SER A 309 19.46 9.44 -43.50
CA SER A 309 20.92 9.60 -43.58
C SER A 309 21.40 10.47 -44.75
N ARG A 310 20.56 10.65 -45.78
CA ARG A 310 20.87 11.40 -47.02
C ARG A 310 20.27 12.82 -47.02
N LEU A 311 19.19 13.04 -46.28
CA LEU A 311 18.50 14.33 -46.19
C LEU A 311 19.14 15.21 -45.11
N LYS A 312 19.49 16.46 -45.45
CA LYS A 312 20.01 17.46 -44.49
C LYS A 312 18.96 17.90 -43.46
N ALA A 313 17.68 17.75 -43.77
CA ALA A 313 16.56 18.12 -42.92
C ALA A 313 15.34 17.20 -43.19
N PRO A 314 14.56 16.83 -42.16
CA PRO A 314 13.32 16.09 -42.36
C PRO A 314 12.28 16.97 -43.07
N ILE A 315 11.58 16.40 -44.06
CA ILE A 315 10.55 17.11 -44.83
C ILE A 315 9.30 17.28 -43.95
N PRO A 316 8.77 18.50 -43.74
CA PRO A 316 7.61 18.75 -42.89
C PRO A 316 6.30 18.41 -43.61
N ILE A 317 6.12 17.15 -44.01
CA ILE A 317 4.98 16.71 -44.81
C ILE A 317 3.65 16.96 -44.08
N GLU A 318 3.63 16.92 -42.74
CA GLU A 318 2.44 17.24 -41.95
C GLU A 318 1.98 18.68 -42.20
N LEU A 319 2.90 19.64 -42.28
CA LEU A 319 2.58 21.05 -42.55
C LEU A 319 2.04 21.23 -43.97
N VAL A 320 2.68 20.60 -44.95
CA VAL A 320 2.27 20.68 -46.36
C VAL A 320 0.84 20.16 -46.54
N VAL A 321 0.51 19.02 -45.90
CA VAL A 321 -0.82 18.43 -45.96
C VAL A 321 -1.87 19.32 -45.28
N VAL A 322 -1.55 19.93 -44.14
CA VAL A 322 -2.47 20.87 -43.45
C VAL A 322 -2.78 22.08 -44.33
N VAL A 323 -1.75 22.71 -44.92
CA VAL A 323 -1.93 23.88 -45.79
C VAL A 323 -2.73 23.50 -47.04
N ALA A 324 -2.35 22.42 -47.73
CA ALA A 324 -3.03 21.97 -48.95
C ALA A 324 -4.51 21.63 -48.69
N ALA A 325 -4.81 20.90 -47.60
CA ALA A 325 -6.18 20.56 -47.26
C ALA A 325 -7.01 21.78 -46.82
N THR A 326 -6.39 22.76 -46.14
CA THR A 326 -7.09 24.00 -45.76
C THR A 326 -7.43 24.84 -46.99
N LEU A 327 -6.50 24.97 -47.94
CA LEU A 327 -6.75 25.66 -49.21
C LEU A 327 -7.82 24.95 -50.03
N ALA A 328 -7.73 23.62 -50.16
CA ALA A 328 -8.75 22.82 -50.85
C ALA A 328 -10.13 22.96 -50.20
N SER A 329 -10.19 22.98 -48.87
CA SER A 329 -11.45 23.17 -48.12
C SER A 329 -12.05 24.56 -48.30
N HIS A 330 -11.21 25.60 -48.29
CA HIS A 330 -11.63 26.98 -48.46
C HIS A 330 -12.16 27.26 -49.89
N PHE A 331 -11.37 26.93 -50.91
CA PHE A 331 -11.77 27.14 -52.30
C PHE A 331 -12.87 26.18 -52.76
N GLY A 332 -12.89 24.94 -52.23
CA GLY A 332 -13.92 23.95 -52.51
C GLY A 332 -15.21 24.12 -51.72
N LYS A 333 -15.26 25.08 -50.76
CA LYS A 333 -16.40 25.31 -49.85
C LYS A 333 -16.97 24.02 -49.26
N LEU A 334 -16.09 23.14 -48.77
CA LEU A 334 -16.45 21.76 -48.41
C LEU A 334 -17.45 21.67 -47.25
N LYS A 335 -17.48 22.66 -46.36
CA LYS A 335 -18.49 22.77 -45.29
C LYS A 335 -19.89 23.01 -45.87
N GLU A 336 -20.03 23.94 -46.81
CA GLU A 336 -21.32 24.35 -47.38
C GLU A 336 -21.86 23.27 -48.34
N ASN A 337 -20.99 22.72 -49.19
CA ASN A 337 -21.39 21.79 -50.24
C ASN A 337 -21.57 20.34 -49.74
N TYR A 338 -20.76 19.91 -48.77
CA TYR A 338 -20.71 18.51 -48.33
C TYR A 338 -20.90 18.33 -46.82
N GLY A 339 -21.18 19.39 -46.06
CA GLY A 339 -21.36 19.29 -44.60
C GLY A 339 -20.10 18.84 -43.86
N SER A 340 -18.91 19.02 -44.44
CA SER A 340 -17.64 18.60 -43.82
C SER A 340 -17.41 19.34 -42.50
N SER A 341 -16.92 18.62 -41.48
CA SER A 341 -16.65 19.21 -40.17
C SER A 341 -15.35 20.02 -40.16
N VAL A 342 -15.48 21.35 -40.13
CA VAL A 342 -14.36 22.30 -40.04
C VAL A 342 -14.17 22.90 -38.65
N ALA A 343 -13.02 23.54 -38.40
CA ALA A 343 -12.67 24.15 -37.12
C ALA A 343 -13.59 25.31 -36.68
N GLY A 344 -14.04 26.16 -37.61
CA GLY A 344 -14.97 27.26 -37.32
C GLY A 344 -14.30 28.54 -36.82
N HIS A 345 -15.09 29.47 -36.26
CA HIS A 345 -14.59 30.79 -35.82
C HIS A 345 -13.69 30.65 -34.59
N ILE A 346 -12.49 31.23 -34.66
CA ILE A 346 -11.49 31.20 -33.59
C ILE A 346 -11.30 32.65 -33.11
N PRO A 347 -11.70 32.98 -31.85
CA PRO A 347 -11.54 34.32 -31.30
C PRO A 347 -10.06 34.72 -31.16
N THR A 348 -9.77 36.02 -31.34
CA THR A 348 -8.42 36.61 -31.31
C THR A 348 -8.25 37.62 -30.17
N GLY A 349 -7.00 37.89 -29.78
CA GLY A 349 -6.64 38.89 -28.76
C GLY A 349 -6.20 38.29 -27.42
N PHE A 350 -5.84 39.17 -26.47
CA PHE A 350 -5.48 38.83 -25.08
C PHE A 350 -6.50 39.44 -24.10
N LEU A 351 -6.89 38.68 -23.08
CA LEU A 351 -7.66 39.19 -21.96
C LEU A 351 -6.73 39.68 -20.83
N PRO A 352 -7.15 40.69 -20.05
CA PRO A 352 -6.40 41.16 -18.89
C PRO A 352 -6.31 40.06 -17.81
N PRO A 353 -5.21 40.00 -17.04
CA PRO A 353 -5.06 38.99 -16.00
C PRO A 353 -6.04 39.21 -14.84
N GLN A 354 -6.59 38.12 -14.30
CA GLN A 354 -7.45 38.11 -13.12
C GLN A 354 -7.00 37.03 -12.12
N PRO A 355 -6.99 37.32 -10.81
CA PRO A 355 -6.63 36.33 -9.81
C PRO A 355 -7.71 35.24 -9.65
N PRO A 356 -7.32 33.99 -9.35
CA PRO A 356 -8.26 32.94 -8.95
C PRO A 356 -9.10 33.36 -7.72
N LYS A 357 -10.38 32.94 -7.69
CA LYS A 357 -11.28 33.31 -6.58
C LYS A 357 -11.02 32.45 -5.36
N TRP A 358 -10.69 33.09 -4.24
CA TRP A 358 -10.39 32.41 -2.98
C TRP A 358 -11.58 31.63 -2.41
N ASP A 359 -12.79 32.15 -2.59
CA ASP A 359 -14.02 31.54 -2.06
C ASP A 359 -14.29 30.14 -2.64
N LEU A 360 -13.83 29.88 -3.87
CA LEU A 360 -14.05 28.62 -4.57
C LEU A 360 -13.02 27.53 -4.23
N ILE A 361 -11.90 27.90 -3.58
CA ILE A 361 -10.79 26.99 -3.31
C ILE A 361 -11.25 25.80 -2.46
N SER A 362 -12.08 26.03 -1.44
CA SER A 362 -12.52 24.95 -0.55
C SER A 362 -13.38 23.91 -1.25
N SER A 363 -14.11 24.27 -2.31
CA SER A 363 -14.96 23.31 -3.03
C SER A 363 -14.19 22.49 -4.06
N VAL A 364 -13.13 23.05 -4.65
CA VAL A 364 -12.33 22.40 -5.72
C VAL A 364 -11.02 21.76 -5.23
N ALA A 365 -10.61 22.00 -3.99
CA ALA A 365 -9.34 21.54 -3.44
C ALA A 365 -9.14 20.02 -3.60
N MET A 366 -10.15 19.21 -3.31
CA MET A 366 -10.04 17.75 -3.41
C MET A 366 -9.88 17.27 -4.85
N ASP A 367 -10.59 17.89 -5.80
CA ASP A 367 -10.46 17.54 -7.23
C ASP A 367 -9.09 17.94 -7.78
N ALA A 368 -8.55 19.07 -7.30
CA ALA A 368 -7.22 19.56 -7.67
C ALA A 368 -6.08 18.61 -7.25
N VAL A 369 -6.23 17.85 -6.15
CA VAL A 369 -5.23 16.82 -5.75
C VAL A 369 -5.11 15.74 -6.82
N ALA A 370 -6.24 15.22 -7.31
CA ALA A 370 -6.25 14.20 -8.34
C ALA A 370 -5.61 14.70 -9.65
N ILE A 371 -5.99 15.91 -10.07
CA ILE A 371 -5.43 16.59 -11.25
C ILE A 371 -3.91 16.79 -11.10
N ALA A 372 -3.44 17.20 -9.92
CA ALA A 372 -2.03 17.43 -9.63
C ALA A 372 -1.20 16.15 -9.75
N ILE A 373 -1.65 15.06 -9.11
CA ILE A 373 -0.98 13.75 -9.12
C ILE A 373 -0.94 13.18 -10.54
N ILE A 374 -2.07 13.17 -11.23
CA ILE A 374 -2.17 12.61 -12.59
C ILE A 374 -1.32 13.43 -13.57
N GLY A 375 -1.41 14.76 -13.53
CA GLY A 375 -0.62 15.64 -14.39
C GLY A 375 0.89 15.49 -14.19
N PHE A 376 1.33 15.35 -12.93
CA PHE A 376 2.73 15.05 -12.61
C PHE A 376 3.14 13.65 -13.12
N ALA A 377 2.34 12.62 -12.82
CA ALA A 377 2.64 11.24 -13.19
C ALA A 377 2.79 11.06 -14.71
N ILE A 378 1.91 11.68 -15.51
CA ILE A 378 2.01 11.67 -16.98
C ILE A 378 3.27 12.41 -17.45
N THR A 379 3.54 13.59 -16.88
CA THR A 379 4.69 14.40 -17.27
C THR A 379 6.00 13.68 -16.97
N VAL A 380 6.18 13.16 -15.76
CA VAL A 380 7.43 12.47 -15.37
C VAL A 380 7.62 11.17 -16.17
N SER A 381 6.54 10.41 -16.39
CA SER A 381 6.57 9.18 -17.19
C SER A 381 7.04 9.44 -18.63
N LEU A 382 6.53 10.51 -19.25
CA LEU A 382 6.91 10.89 -20.59
C LEU A 382 8.34 11.45 -20.63
N SER A 383 8.74 12.23 -19.61
CA SER A 383 10.07 12.81 -19.51
C SER A 383 11.12 11.71 -19.41
N GLU A 384 10.92 10.74 -18.54
CA GLU A 384 11.84 9.60 -18.37
C GLU A 384 11.91 8.71 -19.62
N MET A 385 10.78 8.49 -20.30
CA MET A 385 10.75 7.73 -21.55
C MET A 385 11.69 8.32 -22.62
N PHE A 386 11.59 9.63 -22.86
CA PHE A 386 12.45 10.28 -23.86
C PHE A 386 13.88 10.51 -23.37
N ALA A 387 14.08 10.67 -22.06
CA ALA A 387 15.40 10.71 -21.45
C ALA A 387 16.18 9.42 -21.70
N LYS A 388 15.55 8.28 -21.42
CA LYS A 388 16.11 6.94 -21.69
C LYS A 388 16.35 6.72 -23.19
N LYS A 389 15.39 7.08 -24.05
CA LYS A 389 15.50 6.92 -25.50
C LYS A 389 16.68 7.67 -26.13
N HIS A 390 17.04 8.84 -25.60
CA HIS A 390 18.10 9.71 -26.13
C HIS A 390 19.35 9.78 -25.24
N GLY A 391 19.43 8.98 -24.17
CA GLY A 391 20.62 8.88 -23.32
C GLY A 391 20.91 10.12 -22.45
N TYR A 392 19.87 10.82 -21.96
CA TYR A 392 20.00 11.87 -20.96
C TYR A 392 19.20 11.55 -19.70
N THR A 393 19.41 12.30 -18.62
CA THR A 393 18.69 12.12 -17.35
C THR A 393 17.71 13.25 -17.11
N VAL A 394 16.62 12.94 -16.41
CA VAL A 394 15.56 13.88 -16.02
C VAL A 394 15.47 13.91 -14.50
N LYS A 395 15.25 15.09 -13.92
CA LYS A 395 15.06 15.24 -12.48
C LYS A 395 13.56 15.35 -12.18
N ALA A 396 12.97 14.32 -11.57
CA ALA A 396 11.52 14.27 -11.30
C ALA A 396 11.02 15.44 -10.44
N ASN A 397 11.73 15.82 -9.37
CA ASN A 397 11.36 16.98 -8.55
C ASN A 397 11.38 18.30 -9.35
N GLN A 398 12.31 18.44 -10.29
CA GLN A 398 12.39 19.63 -11.14
C GLN A 398 11.26 19.67 -12.17
N GLU A 399 10.91 18.52 -12.76
CA GLU A 399 9.74 18.40 -13.65
C GLU A 399 8.44 18.75 -12.89
N MET A 400 8.36 18.40 -11.61
CA MET A 400 7.23 18.73 -10.75
C MET A 400 7.12 20.23 -10.46
N TYR A 401 8.22 20.92 -10.20
CA TYR A 401 8.23 22.38 -10.13
C TYR A 401 7.86 23.02 -11.47
N ALA A 402 8.43 22.53 -12.57
CA ALA A 402 8.18 23.06 -13.90
C ALA A 402 6.70 22.99 -14.26
N ILE A 403 6.06 21.83 -14.07
CA ILE A 403 4.63 21.68 -14.36
C ILE A 403 3.74 22.44 -13.37
N GLY A 404 4.14 22.53 -12.09
CA GLY A 404 3.46 23.34 -11.09
C GLY A 404 3.42 24.81 -11.48
N PHE A 405 4.54 25.39 -11.91
CA PHE A 405 4.59 26.76 -12.42
C PHE A 405 3.83 26.93 -13.75
N CYS A 406 3.82 25.92 -14.63
CA CYS A 406 2.98 25.90 -15.83
C CYS A 406 1.48 25.90 -15.53
N ASN A 407 1.07 25.62 -14.28
CA ASN A 407 -0.33 25.68 -13.85
C ASN A 407 -0.62 26.93 -12.99
N ILE A 408 0.31 27.33 -12.11
CA ILE A 408 0.13 28.51 -11.26
C ILE A 408 0.14 29.80 -12.08
N ILE A 409 1.19 30.07 -12.85
CA ILE A 409 1.37 31.36 -13.53
C ILE A 409 0.26 31.59 -14.57
N PRO A 410 -0.09 30.61 -15.43
CA PRO A 410 -1.12 30.82 -16.46
C PRO A 410 -2.53 30.93 -15.90
N SER A 411 -2.80 30.42 -14.69
CA SER A 411 -4.14 30.53 -14.07
C SER A 411 -4.60 31.99 -13.89
N PHE A 412 -3.65 32.92 -13.69
CA PHE A 412 -3.92 34.36 -13.65
C PHE A 412 -4.37 34.93 -15.01
N PHE A 413 -4.19 34.19 -16.10
CA PHE A 413 -4.60 34.56 -17.46
C PHE A 413 -5.74 33.65 -17.95
N HIS A 414 -6.60 33.18 -17.02
CA HIS A 414 -7.75 32.33 -17.34
C HIS A 414 -7.39 30.98 -18.01
N CYS A 415 -6.14 30.54 -17.85
CA CYS A 415 -5.71 29.24 -18.37
C CYS A 415 -6.14 28.12 -17.42
N PHE A 416 -6.29 26.93 -17.98
CA PHE A 416 -6.60 25.72 -17.23
C PHE A 416 -5.42 24.73 -17.28
N THR A 417 -5.59 23.55 -16.70
CA THR A 417 -4.46 22.67 -16.36
C THR A 417 -3.70 22.17 -17.59
N THR A 418 -2.38 22.25 -17.50
CA THR A 418 -1.40 21.78 -18.49
C THR A 418 -0.77 20.45 -18.09
N SER A 419 -0.32 19.70 -19.09
CA SER A 419 0.52 18.50 -18.93
C SER A 419 1.32 18.24 -20.19
N ALA A 420 2.37 17.42 -20.07
CA ALA A 420 3.02 16.85 -21.25
C ALA A 420 2.03 15.95 -22.01
N ALA A 421 2.10 15.99 -23.35
CA ALA A 421 1.26 15.15 -24.20
C ALA A 421 2.09 14.30 -25.17
N LEU A 422 1.74 13.02 -25.25
CA LEU A 422 2.47 12.02 -26.04
C LEU A 422 2.49 12.35 -27.55
N ALA A 423 1.33 12.60 -28.17
CA ALA A 423 1.24 12.80 -29.62
C ALA A 423 2.05 14.01 -30.11
N LYS A 424 1.96 15.14 -29.40
CA LYS A 424 2.74 16.37 -29.71
C LYS A 424 4.24 16.15 -29.52
N THR A 425 4.61 15.45 -28.45
CA THR A 425 6.01 15.14 -28.15
C THR A 425 6.61 14.18 -29.19
N LEU A 426 5.84 13.21 -29.70
CA LEU A 426 6.29 12.32 -30.78
C LEU A 426 6.54 13.07 -32.09
N VAL A 427 5.70 14.07 -32.43
CA VAL A 427 5.94 14.95 -33.58
C VAL A 427 7.18 15.82 -33.38
N LYS A 428 7.31 16.38 -32.17
CA LYS A 428 8.49 17.16 -31.77
C LYS A 428 9.77 16.32 -31.94
N GLU A 429 9.73 15.05 -31.54
CA GLU A 429 10.85 14.13 -31.73
C GLU A 429 11.09 13.75 -33.20
N SER A 430 10.04 13.40 -33.96
CA SER A 430 10.19 12.92 -35.34
C SER A 430 10.78 13.97 -36.28
N THR A 431 10.63 15.24 -35.94
CA THR A 431 11.18 16.40 -36.66
C THR A 431 12.65 16.67 -36.34
N GLY A 432 13.27 15.86 -35.47
CA GLY A 432 14.70 15.94 -35.17
C GLY A 432 15.08 17.04 -34.17
N CYS A 433 14.15 17.51 -33.35
CA CYS A 433 14.44 18.46 -32.27
C CYS A 433 15.49 17.87 -31.31
N ARG A 434 16.33 18.75 -30.76
CA ARG A 434 17.38 18.39 -29.79
C ARG A 434 17.26 19.16 -28.49
N THR A 435 16.61 20.33 -28.50
CA THR A 435 16.49 21.20 -27.32
C THR A 435 15.11 21.81 -27.15
N GLN A 436 14.92 22.52 -26.03
CA GLN A 436 13.67 23.21 -25.72
C GLN A 436 13.48 24.54 -26.46
N ILE A 437 14.43 24.98 -27.31
CA ILE A 437 14.21 26.14 -28.20
C ILE A 437 13.00 25.93 -29.10
N SER A 438 12.74 24.68 -29.49
CA SER A 438 11.51 24.29 -30.19
C SER A 438 10.23 24.74 -29.45
N GLY A 439 10.21 24.70 -28.12
CA GLY A 439 9.08 25.18 -27.31
C GLY A 439 8.88 26.70 -27.41
N VAL A 440 9.96 27.48 -27.46
CA VAL A 440 9.88 28.94 -27.65
C VAL A 440 9.36 29.27 -29.05
N VAL A 441 9.84 28.57 -30.08
CA VAL A 441 9.33 28.71 -31.45
C VAL A 441 7.85 28.34 -31.53
N THR A 442 7.44 27.26 -30.85
CA THR A 442 6.02 26.89 -30.70
C THR A 442 5.21 28.01 -30.07
N ALA A 443 5.69 28.63 -28.98
CA ALA A 443 5.02 29.75 -28.33
C ALA A 443 4.90 30.97 -29.27
N LEU A 444 5.96 31.28 -30.03
CA LEU A 444 5.95 32.36 -31.01
C LEU A 444 4.90 32.14 -32.11
N VAL A 445 4.79 30.90 -32.61
CA VAL A 445 3.76 30.54 -33.61
C VAL A 445 2.36 30.66 -33.01
N LEU A 446 2.14 30.17 -31.78
CA LEU A 446 0.84 30.30 -31.11
C LEU A 446 0.47 31.77 -30.88
N LEU A 447 1.44 32.61 -30.52
CA LEU A 447 1.25 34.06 -30.40
C LEU A 447 0.84 34.69 -31.74
N LEU A 448 1.53 34.34 -32.83
CA LEU A 448 1.19 34.82 -34.17
C LEU A 448 -0.20 34.36 -34.62
N VAL A 449 -0.61 33.15 -34.23
CA VAL A 449 -1.97 32.66 -34.50
C VAL A 449 -3.02 33.43 -33.72
N LEU A 450 -2.80 33.67 -32.43
CA LEU A 450 -3.70 34.44 -31.57
C LEU A 450 -3.90 35.89 -32.04
N LEU A 451 -2.88 36.49 -32.66
CA LEU A 451 -2.91 37.89 -33.09
C LEU A 451 -3.32 38.07 -34.56
N LEU A 452 -2.95 37.16 -35.47
CA LEU A 452 -3.07 37.37 -36.92
C LEU A 452 -3.62 36.17 -37.71
N ILE A 453 -3.12 34.95 -37.46
CA ILE A 453 -3.36 33.80 -38.37
C ILE A 453 -4.67 33.05 -38.07
N ALA A 454 -5.28 33.20 -36.89
CA ALA A 454 -6.49 32.46 -36.48
C ALA A 454 -7.62 32.41 -37.54
N PRO A 455 -7.96 33.49 -38.28
CA PRO A 455 -9.00 33.44 -39.31
C PRO A 455 -8.71 32.45 -40.45
N LEU A 456 -7.43 32.22 -40.79
CA LEU A 456 -7.04 31.27 -41.85
C LEU A 456 -7.37 29.82 -41.50
N PHE A 457 -7.48 29.50 -40.21
CA PHE A 457 -7.83 28.17 -39.74
C PHE A 457 -9.34 27.88 -39.75
N TYR A 458 -10.20 28.84 -40.10
CA TYR A 458 -11.66 28.66 -40.14
C TYR A 458 -12.07 27.46 -41.01
N SER A 459 -11.44 27.31 -42.17
CA SER A 459 -11.76 26.28 -43.17
C SER A 459 -11.02 24.96 -42.95
N LEU A 460 -10.21 24.83 -41.89
CA LEU A 460 -9.43 23.61 -41.62
C LEU A 460 -10.35 22.43 -41.27
N GLN A 461 -10.29 21.34 -42.03
CA GLN A 461 -11.08 20.14 -41.81
C GLN A 461 -10.54 19.34 -40.61
N LYS A 462 -11.43 18.92 -39.68
CA LYS A 462 -11.03 18.16 -38.47
C LYS A 462 -10.46 16.78 -38.79
N CYS A 463 -10.87 16.17 -39.90
CA CYS A 463 -10.44 14.84 -40.34
C CYS A 463 -8.92 14.74 -40.58
N VAL A 464 -8.32 15.80 -41.15
CA VAL A 464 -6.87 15.91 -41.41
C VAL A 464 -6.05 15.79 -40.13
N LEU A 465 -6.52 16.38 -39.04
CA LEU A 465 -5.83 16.35 -37.73
C LEU A 465 -5.89 14.96 -37.10
N GLY A 466 -7.04 14.29 -37.26
CA GLY A 466 -7.23 12.91 -36.84
C GLY A 466 -6.23 11.99 -37.53
N VAL A 467 -6.08 12.13 -38.86
CA VAL A 467 -5.10 11.38 -39.66
C VAL A 467 -3.67 11.64 -39.18
N ILE A 468 -3.28 12.90 -39.02
CA ILE A 468 -1.93 13.25 -38.55
C ILE A 468 -1.67 12.62 -37.17
N THR A 469 -2.65 12.66 -36.27
CA THR A 469 -2.51 12.06 -34.95
C THR A 469 -2.32 10.54 -35.04
N ILE A 470 -3.11 9.84 -35.86
CA ILE A 470 -3.01 8.38 -36.05
C ILE A 470 -1.64 7.98 -36.61
N VAL A 471 -1.16 8.64 -37.66
CA VAL A 471 0.14 8.33 -38.28
C VAL A 471 1.29 8.51 -37.28
N ASN A 472 1.21 9.49 -36.39
CA ASN A 472 2.21 9.75 -35.35
C ASN A 472 2.22 8.72 -34.20
N LEU A 473 1.11 8.02 -33.95
CA LEU A 473 1.03 6.98 -32.92
C LEU A 473 1.67 5.65 -33.34
N ARG A 474 2.06 5.49 -34.61
CA ARG A 474 2.65 4.26 -35.16
C ARG A 474 3.81 3.72 -34.32
N GLY A 475 4.76 4.58 -33.93
CA GLY A 475 5.95 4.17 -33.15
C GLY A 475 5.60 3.62 -31.76
N ALA A 476 4.53 4.11 -31.14
CA ALA A 476 4.05 3.61 -29.86
C ALA A 476 3.36 2.24 -30.01
N LEU A 477 2.55 2.07 -31.07
CA LEU A 477 1.84 0.80 -31.33
C LEU A 477 2.79 -0.33 -31.78
N GLN A 478 3.95 -0.01 -32.37
CA GLN A 478 4.95 -1.03 -32.74
C GLN A 478 5.55 -1.77 -31.54
N LYS A 479 5.42 -1.25 -30.30
CA LYS A 479 5.91 -1.90 -29.08
C LYS A 479 5.31 -3.28 -28.81
N PHE A 480 4.14 -3.59 -29.37
CA PHE A 480 3.59 -4.96 -29.33
C PHE A 480 4.54 -6.01 -29.93
N ARG A 481 5.40 -5.62 -30.88
CA ARG A 481 6.37 -6.54 -31.51
C ARG A 481 7.51 -6.95 -30.57
N ASP A 482 7.74 -6.21 -29.49
CA ASP A 482 8.77 -6.49 -28.49
C ASP A 482 8.31 -7.55 -27.46
N LEU A 483 7.01 -7.83 -27.39
CA LEU A 483 6.39 -8.69 -26.36
C LEU A 483 6.93 -10.13 -26.34
N PRO A 484 7.11 -10.82 -27.49
CA PRO A 484 7.66 -12.18 -27.48
C PRO A 484 9.06 -12.25 -26.90
N LYS A 485 9.92 -11.27 -27.26
CA LYS A 485 11.28 -11.18 -26.72
C LYS A 485 11.25 -10.94 -25.21
N MET A 486 10.43 -10.00 -24.75
CA MET A 486 10.29 -9.69 -23.32
C MET A 486 9.79 -10.90 -22.51
N TRP A 487 8.87 -11.70 -23.06
CA TRP A 487 8.36 -12.91 -22.39
C TRP A 487 9.45 -13.96 -22.14
N HIS A 488 10.38 -14.11 -23.10
CA HIS A 488 11.50 -15.02 -22.95
C HIS A 488 12.54 -14.52 -21.93
N LEU A 489 12.74 -13.19 -21.81
CA LEU A 489 13.66 -12.61 -20.83
C LEU A 489 13.08 -12.62 -19.40
N SER A 490 11.89 -12.05 -19.23
CA SER A 490 11.27 -11.87 -17.91
C SER A 490 9.75 -11.90 -18.03
N LYS A 491 9.16 -12.99 -17.52
CA LYS A 491 7.70 -13.17 -17.48
C LYS A 491 7.03 -12.10 -16.62
N VAL A 492 7.64 -11.71 -15.49
CA VAL A 492 7.08 -10.71 -14.57
C VAL A 492 6.98 -9.35 -15.25
N ASP A 493 8.02 -8.94 -15.96
CA ASP A 493 8.04 -7.65 -16.66
C ASP A 493 7.02 -7.61 -17.81
N THR A 494 6.84 -8.75 -18.49
CA THR A 494 5.81 -8.88 -19.53
C THR A 494 4.39 -8.80 -18.96
N VAL A 495 4.15 -9.38 -17.79
CA VAL A 495 2.86 -9.27 -17.09
C VAL A 495 2.61 -7.83 -16.64
N ILE A 496 3.62 -7.13 -16.09
CA ILE A 496 3.50 -5.70 -15.73
C ILE A 496 3.11 -4.86 -16.97
N TRP A 497 3.80 -5.08 -18.09
CA TRP A 497 3.49 -4.40 -19.35
C TRP A 497 2.06 -4.67 -19.81
N LEU A 498 1.63 -5.94 -19.81
CA LEU A 498 0.30 -6.35 -20.28
C LEU A 498 -0.81 -5.78 -19.39
N VAL A 499 -0.67 -5.88 -18.07
CA VAL A 499 -1.64 -5.34 -17.11
C VAL A 499 -1.76 -3.83 -17.27
N THR A 500 -0.63 -3.12 -17.37
CA THR A 500 -0.63 -1.67 -17.55
C THR A 500 -1.28 -1.26 -18.88
N MET A 501 -0.97 -1.97 -19.97
CA MET A 501 -1.54 -1.70 -21.29
C MET A 501 -3.06 -1.92 -21.32
N VAL A 502 -3.53 -3.08 -20.84
CA VAL A 502 -4.96 -3.42 -20.82
C VAL A 502 -5.74 -2.48 -19.90
N ALA A 503 -5.21 -2.20 -18.69
CA ALA A 503 -5.85 -1.27 -17.76
C ALA A 503 -5.94 0.15 -18.35
N SER A 504 -4.87 0.62 -18.98
CA SER A 504 -4.83 1.94 -19.64
C SER A 504 -5.78 2.04 -20.83
N ALA A 505 -5.97 0.94 -21.58
CA ALA A 505 -6.83 0.92 -22.76
C ALA A 505 -8.33 0.77 -22.40
N LEU A 506 -8.68 -0.10 -21.45
CA LEU A 506 -10.08 -0.47 -21.18
C LEU A 506 -10.73 0.34 -20.05
N LEU A 507 -9.98 0.70 -19.00
CA LEU A 507 -10.55 1.44 -17.87
C LEU A 507 -10.49 2.94 -18.17
N SER A 508 -9.29 3.49 -18.12
CA SER A 508 -8.91 4.83 -18.57
C SER A 508 -7.38 4.90 -18.52
N THR A 509 -6.78 5.81 -19.28
CA THR A 509 -5.32 5.96 -19.31
C THR A 509 -4.72 6.29 -17.94
N GLU A 510 -5.46 7.04 -17.13
CA GLU A 510 -5.00 7.54 -15.82
C GLU A 510 -5.07 6.44 -14.75
N ILE A 511 -6.22 5.77 -14.66
CA ILE A 511 -6.41 4.64 -13.74
C ILE A 511 -5.47 3.50 -14.15
N GLY A 512 -5.25 3.31 -15.45
CA GLY A 512 -4.29 2.33 -15.97
C GLY A 512 -2.85 2.59 -15.54
N LEU A 513 -2.39 3.85 -15.51
CA LEU A 513 -1.07 4.21 -15.00
C LEU A 513 -0.95 3.90 -13.50
N LEU A 514 -1.95 4.30 -12.70
CA LEU A 514 -1.98 4.03 -11.26
C LEU A 514 -1.94 2.52 -10.97
N ILE A 515 -2.79 1.74 -11.66
CA ILE A 515 -2.82 0.28 -11.56
C ILE A 515 -1.46 -0.30 -11.95
N GLY A 516 -0.84 0.19 -13.02
CA GLY A 516 0.49 -0.22 -13.44
C GLY A 516 1.55 -0.01 -12.35
N VAL A 517 1.57 1.17 -11.71
CA VAL A 517 2.52 1.51 -10.63
C VAL A 517 2.31 0.60 -9.42
N CYS A 518 1.07 0.50 -8.94
CA CYS A 518 0.72 -0.34 -7.80
C CYS A 518 1.05 -1.82 -8.08
N PHE A 519 0.74 -2.31 -9.27
CA PHE A 519 1.01 -3.69 -9.67
C PHE A 519 2.52 -3.96 -9.80
N SER A 520 3.29 -3.02 -10.36
CA SER A 520 4.76 -3.11 -10.43
C SER A 520 5.38 -3.19 -9.03
N MET A 521 4.96 -2.32 -8.11
CA MET A 521 5.41 -2.34 -6.72
C MET A 521 5.02 -3.65 -6.01
N LEU A 522 3.79 -4.13 -6.23
CA LEU A 522 3.33 -5.40 -5.68
C LEU A 522 4.14 -6.59 -6.20
N CYS A 523 4.52 -6.61 -7.49
CA CYS A 523 5.41 -7.63 -8.05
C CYS A 523 6.78 -7.63 -7.37
N VAL A 524 7.37 -6.46 -7.06
CA VAL A 524 8.63 -6.35 -6.31
C VAL A 524 8.47 -6.90 -4.88
N ILE A 525 7.37 -6.57 -4.22
CA ILE A 525 7.04 -7.04 -2.87
C ILE A 525 6.84 -8.58 -2.86
N VAL A 526 6.15 -9.14 -3.85
CA VAL A 526 5.93 -10.60 -3.95
C VAL A 526 7.24 -11.34 -4.23
N ARG A 527 8.15 -10.78 -5.04
CA ARG A 527 9.46 -11.38 -5.30
C ARG A 527 10.34 -11.42 -4.05
N THR A 528 10.27 -10.40 -3.19
CA THR A 528 11.04 -10.34 -1.92
C THR A 528 10.48 -11.24 -0.82
N GLN A 529 9.21 -11.64 -0.91
CA GLN A 529 8.57 -12.54 0.06
C GLN A 529 8.93 -14.02 -0.07
N ARG A 530 9.24 -14.47 -1.29
CA ARG A 530 9.53 -15.88 -1.55
C ARG A 530 10.94 -16.05 -2.10
N PRO A 531 11.97 -15.70 -1.31
CA PRO A 531 13.34 -15.97 -1.69
C PRO A 531 13.65 -17.46 -1.63
N GLU A 532 14.70 -17.86 -2.33
CA GLU A 532 15.27 -19.18 -2.15
C GLU A 532 15.99 -19.24 -0.79
N ALA A 533 15.90 -20.39 -0.13
CA ALA A 533 16.65 -20.66 1.09
C ALA A 533 17.22 -22.09 1.03
N PRO A 534 18.35 -22.26 0.32
CA PRO A 534 19.00 -23.55 0.19
C PRO A 534 19.76 -23.94 1.46
N LEU A 535 19.95 -25.25 1.62
CA LEU A 535 20.98 -25.78 2.52
C LEU A 535 22.30 -25.80 1.78
N LEU A 536 23.38 -25.43 2.46
CA LEU A 536 24.72 -25.40 1.87
C LEU A 536 25.49 -26.68 2.15
N GLY A 537 26.20 -27.16 1.14
CA GLY A 537 27.15 -28.25 1.22
C GLY A 537 28.57 -27.74 0.95
N TRP A 538 29.54 -28.44 1.52
CA TRP A 538 30.95 -28.12 1.42
C TRP A 538 31.53 -28.66 0.11
N VAL A 539 32.26 -27.80 -0.60
CA VAL A 539 33.10 -28.20 -1.74
C VAL A 539 34.41 -28.75 -1.19
N VAL A 540 34.67 -30.04 -1.48
CA VAL A 540 35.83 -30.79 -0.98
C VAL A 540 37.13 -30.01 -1.25
N GLU A 541 38.03 -29.98 -0.26
CA GLU A 541 39.36 -29.30 -0.32
C GLU A 541 39.33 -27.78 -0.50
N THR A 542 38.18 -27.12 -0.32
CA THR A 542 38.08 -25.66 -0.36
C THR A 542 37.37 -25.11 0.87
N GLU A 543 37.38 -23.80 1.09
CA GLU A 543 36.57 -23.16 2.14
C GLU A 543 35.14 -22.81 1.67
N MET A 544 34.76 -23.23 0.45
CA MET A 544 33.53 -22.79 -0.19
C MET A 544 32.33 -23.68 0.16
N TYR A 545 31.20 -23.01 0.38
CA TYR A 545 29.91 -23.64 0.67
C TYR A 545 28.89 -23.21 -0.38
N GLU A 546 28.34 -24.20 -1.08
CA GLU A 546 27.44 -24.02 -2.21
C GLU A 546 26.11 -24.72 -2.00
N SER A 547 25.10 -24.33 -2.78
CA SER A 547 23.75 -24.89 -2.63
C SER A 547 23.68 -26.37 -2.99
N LEU A 548 23.18 -27.19 -2.05
CA LEU A 548 22.89 -28.62 -2.26
C LEU A 548 21.81 -28.86 -3.31
N SER A 549 20.95 -27.87 -3.59
CA SER A 549 19.95 -27.99 -4.66
C SER A 549 20.50 -27.64 -6.04
N ALA A 550 21.62 -26.92 -6.11
CA ALA A 550 22.23 -26.51 -7.38
C ALA A 550 23.30 -27.50 -7.86
N TYR A 551 24.10 -28.08 -6.94
CA TYR A 551 25.23 -28.95 -7.27
C TYR A 551 25.18 -30.30 -6.55
N LYS A 552 25.51 -31.38 -7.27
CA LYS A 552 25.46 -32.77 -6.74
C LYS A 552 26.71 -33.21 -5.97
N ASN A 553 27.88 -32.62 -6.25
CA ASN A 553 29.18 -33.09 -5.73
C ASN A 553 29.58 -32.44 -4.38
N LEU A 554 28.61 -32.09 -3.55
CA LEU A 554 28.82 -31.38 -2.29
C LEU A 554 28.65 -32.34 -1.11
N LYS A 555 29.52 -32.24 -0.10
CA LYS A 555 29.44 -33.06 1.12
C LYS A 555 28.91 -32.22 2.29
N THR A 556 28.07 -32.80 3.13
CA THR A 556 27.64 -32.19 4.40
C THR A 556 28.51 -32.69 5.54
N LYS A 557 28.94 -31.79 6.45
CA LYS A 557 29.64 -32.21 7.67
C LYS A 557 28.62 -32.85 8.63
N PRO A 558 28.93 -34.00 9.25
CA PRO A 558 27.98 -34.70 10.12
C PRO A 558 27.63 -33.83 11.34
N GLY A 559 26.34 -33.76 11.68
CA GLY A 559 25.86 -33.03 12.86
C GLY A 559 25.78 -31.51 12.71
N ILE A 560 26.13 -30.94 11.55
CA ILE A 560 26.10 -29.49 11.31
C ILE A 560 25.24 -29.18 10.08
N VAL A 561 24.32 -28.24 10.23
CA VAL A 561 23.48 -27.76 9.13
C VAL A 561 23.80 -26.31 8.83
N VAL A 562 24.09 -26.01 7.57
CA VAL A 562 24.34 -24.65 7.10
C VAL A 562 23.14 -24.20 6.25
N PHE A 563 22.52 -23.09 6.66
CA PHE A 563 21.32 -22.54 6.04
C PHE A 563 21.60 -21.13 5.51
N ARG A 564 21.30 -20.89 4.22
CA ARG A 564 21.38 -19.56 3.60
C ARG A 564 19.98 -19.07 3.29
N PHE A 565 19.70 -17.79 3.56
CA PHE A 565 18.47 -17.13 3.17
C PHE A 565 18.77 -15.99 2.20
N GLU A 566 18.31 -16.11 0.95
CA GLU A 566 18.70 -15.21 -0.14
C GLU A 566 17.84 -13.95 -0.23
N ALA A 567 17.63 -13.27 0.90
CA ALA A 567 16.93 -11.98 0.96
C ALA A 567 17.25 -11.19 2.23
N PRO A 568 16.96 -9.87 2.26
CA PRO A 568 16.87 -9.12 3.50
C PRO A 568 15.87 -9.78 4.46
N LEU A 569 16.10 -9.71 5.76
CA LEU A 569 15.18 -10.30 6.75
C LEU A 569 14.45 -9.19 7.51
N TYR A 570 13.14 -9.10 7.28
CA TYR A 570 12.30 -8.01 7.78
C TYR A 570 10.83 -8.47 7.98
N TYR A 571 9.96 -7.58 8.46
CA TYR A 571 8.60 -7.95 8.87
C TYR A 571 7.79 -8.72 7.82
N ILE A 572 8.02 -8.48 6.52
CA ILE A 572 7.28 -9.10 5.41
C ILE A 572 7.62 -10.59 5.26
N ASN A 573 8.88 -10.98 5.42
CA ASN A 573 9.35 -12.34 5.11
C ASN A 573 9.83 -13.14 6.33
N LYS A 574 9.69 -12.59 7.55
CA LYS A 574 10.04 -13.27 8.81
C LYS A 574 9.40 -14.65 8.98
N GLU A 575 8.13 -14.80 8.60
CA GLU A 575 7.41 -16.08 8.72
C GLU A 575 7.86 -17.08 7.65
N CYS A 576 8.18 -16.58 6.45
CA CYS A 576 8.76 -17.41 5.39
C CYS A 576 10.15 -17.93 5.80
N PHE A 577 10.97 -17.08 6.41
CA PHE A 577 12.28 -17.46 6.97
C PHE A 577 12.14 -18.61 7.97
N LYS A 578 11.29 -18.47 9.00
CA LYS A 578 11.04 -19.51 10.00
C LYS A 578 10.52 -20.80 9.37
N SER A 579 9.47 -20.69 8.55
CA SER A 579 8.85 -21.87 7.93
C SER A 579 9.82 -22.61 7.01
N MET A 580 10.66 -21.89 6.24
CA MET A 580 11.64 -22.51 5.37
C MET A 580 12.79 -23.13 6.17
N LEU A 581 13.27 -22.45 7.21
CA LEU A 581 14.29 -22.98 8.11
C LEU A 581 13.83 -24.30 8.75
N TYR A 582 12.63 -24.34 9.34
CA TYR A 582 12.09 -25.56 9.96
C TYR A 582 11.86 -26.68 8.94
N LYS A 583 11.34 -26.34 7.75
CA LYS A 583 11.10 -27.32 6.68
C LYS A 583 12.38 -27.90 6.11
N ARG A 584 13.43 -27.08 5.93
CA ARG A 584 14.72 -27.49 5.37
C ARG A 584 15.56 -28.26 6.39
N THR A 585 15.59 -27.81 7.64
CA THR A 585 16.29 -28.53 8.72
C THR A 585 15.57 -29.79 9.18
N GLY A 586 14.26 -29.92 8.88
CA GLY A 586 13.42 -31.03 9.33
C GLY A 586 13.06 -30.98 10.82
N VAL A 587 13.49 -29.94 11.54
CA VAL A 587 13.29 -29.79 12.98
C VAL A 587 12.42 -28.57 13.23
N ASN A 588 11.22 -28.79 13.78
CA ASN A 588 10.36 -27.73 14.29
C ASN A 588 10.50 -27.63 15.82
N PRO A 589 11.09 -26.55 16.35
CA PRO A 589 11.35 -26.42 17.77
C PRO A 589 10.12 -26.54 18.67
N ALA A 590 9.02 -25.88 18.29
CA ALA A 590 7.79 -25.90 19.06
C ALA A 590 7.20 -27.32 19.17
N GLY A 591 7.30 -28.10 18.09
CA GLY A 591 6.87 -29.49 18.05
C GLY A 591 7.68 -30.39 18.99
N VAL A 592 9.01 -30.26 18.97
CA VAL A 592 9.92 -31.03 19.83
C VAL A 592 9.71 -30.67 21.30
N ASN A 593 9.58 -29.39 21.64
CA ASN A 593 9.32 -28.95 23.01
C ASN A 593 7.95 -29.41 23.52
N ALA A 594 6.91 -29.42 22.66
CA ALA A 594 5.62 -29.98 23.01
C ALA A 594 5.69 -31.50 23.26
N ALA A 595 6.47 -32.23 22.45
CA ALA A 595 6.72 -33.66 22.66
C ALA A 595 7.46 -33.93 23.98
N LYS A 596 8.54 -33.19 24.27
CA LYS A 596 9.27 -33.24 25.55
C LYS A 596 8.34 -33.00 26.76
N LYS A 597 7.51 -31.95 26.70
CA LYS A 597 6.52 -31.65 27.76
C LYS A 597 5.47 -32.76 27.93
N ARG A 598 5.00 -33.38 26.84
CA ARG A 598 4.04 -34.50 26.89
C ARG A 598 4.67 -35.75 27.50
N ALA A 599 5.92 -36.07 27.13
CA ALA A 599 6.67 -37.18 27.71
C ALA A 599 6.88 -36.99 29.23
N ALA A 600 7.31 -35.79 29.65
CA ALA A 600 7.48 -35.47 31.07
C ALA A 600 6.17 -35.59 31.86
N LYS A 601 5.04 -35.16 31.31
CA LYS A 601 3.71 -35.32 31.93
C LYS A 601 3.28 -36.78 32.03
N ARG A 602 3.61 -37.63 31.05
CA ARG A 602 3.34 -39.08 31.12
C ARG A 602 4.13 -39.74 32.23
N MET A 603 5.42 -39.40 32.38
CA MET A 603 6.26 -39.92 33.45
C MET A 603 5.78 -39.50 34.85
N LEU A 604 5.32 -38.26 35.02
CA LEU A 604 4.71 -37.79 36.27
C LEU A 604 3.43 -38.57 36.60
N LYS A 605 2.63 -38.90 35.58
CA LYS A 605 1.40 -39.69 35.75
C LYS A 605 1.71 -41.15 36.06
N GLU A 606 2.71 -41.75 35.43
CA GLU A 606 3.17 -43.12 35.73
C GLU A 606 3.79 -43.23 37.13
N LYS A 607 4.57 -42.23 37.55
CA LYS A 607 5.07 -42.14 38.94
C LYS A 607 3.97 -41.99 39.99
N MET A 608 2.88 -41.29 39.66
CA MET A 608 1.70 -41.21 40.53
C MET A 608 0.90 -42.52 40.59
N VAL A 609 0.93 -43.34 39.54
CA VAL A 609 0.21 -44.63 39.49
C VAL A 609 1.00 -45.76 40.17
N ASN A 610 2.34 -45.71 40.15
CA ASN A 610 3.20 -46.71 40.79
C ASN A 610 3.59 -46.43 42.25
N SER A 611 2.88 -45.55 42.97
CA SER A 611 3.10 -45.35 44.43
C SER A 611 2.45 -46.44 45.30
N GLY A 612 2.60 -47.70 44.89
CA GLY A 612 2.10 -48.88 45.60
C GLY A 612 2.83 -50.15 45.18
N GLY A 613 4.13 -50.24 45.50
CA GLY A 613 4.88 -51.50 45.42
C GLY A 613 6.30 -51.40 44.84
N SER A 614 7.27 -51.69 45.70
CA SER A 614 8.70 -52.06 45.51
C SER A 614 9.57 -51.30 44.50
N GLN A 615 10.63 -50.68 45.04
CA GLN A 615 11.79 -50.18 44.28
C GLN A 615 12.53 -51.35 43.60
N VAL A 616 12.61 -51.32 42.28
CA VAL A 616 13.64 -51.99 41.48
C VAL A 616 14.04 -51.03 40.37
N ASP A 617 15.35 -50.97 40.13
CA ASP A 617 16.05 -50.15 39.15
C ASP A 617 15.29 -49.88 37.85
N VAL A 618 14.97 -48.61 37.62
CA VAL A 618 14.69 -48.06 36.28
C VAL A 618 15.60 -46.87 36.09
N ALA A 619 16.89 -47.15 35.93
CA ALA A 619 17.87 -46.19 35.47
C ALA A 619 17.79 -46.08 33.94
N VAL A 620 17.39 -44.90 33.48
CA VAL A 620 17.96 -44.17 32.33
C VAL A 620 17.95 -44.92 30.98
N GLN A 621 16.83 -44.84 30.27
CA GLN A 621 16.88 -44.75 28.81
C GLN A 621 15.80 -43.78 28.32
N LEU A 622 16.14 -42.50 28.37
CA LEU A 622 15.45 -41.44 27.63
C LEU A 622 15.60 -41.74 26.14
N VAL A 623 14.61 -42.39 25.53
CA VAL A 623 14.42 -42.31 24.08
C VAL A 623 13.82 -40.93 23.78
N THR A 624 14.63 -39.89 23.96
CA THR A 624 14.59 -38.75 23.04
C THR A 624 15.23 -39.25 21.76
N GLU A 625 14.48 -39.30 20.66
CA GLU A 625 15.09 -39.50 19.34
C GLU A 625 16.31 -38.60 19.22
N PRO A 626 17.49 -39.13 18.85
CA PRO A 626 18.68 -38.31 18.70
C PRO A 626 18.38 -37.22 17.69
N LEU A 627 18.58 -35.96 18.09
CA LEU A 627 18.44 -34.82 17.20
C LEU A 627 19.38 -35.00 16.02
N VAL A 628 18.87 -34.73 14.81
CA VAL A 628 19.58 -34.96 13.55
C VAL A 628 20.90 -34.17 13.45
N PHE A 629 20.99 -33.04 14.15
CA PHE A 629 22.17 -32.18 14.18
C PHE A 629 22.29 -31.42 15.51
N HIS A 630 23.51 -30.99 15.84
CA HIS A 630 23.82 -30.26 17.08
C HIS A 630 24.03 -28.75 16.85
N THR A 631 24.46 -28.33 15.66
CA THR A 631 24.72 -26.92 15.36
C THR A 631 24.06 -26.49 14.05
N LEU A 632 23.41 -25.33 14.09
CA LEU A 632 22.86 -24.61 12.95
C LEU A 632 23.73 -23.37 12.66
N VAL A 633 24.30 -23.28 11.46
CA VAL A 633 24.99 -22.09 10.97
C VAL A 633 24.08 -21.36 10.01
N ILE A 634 23.76 -20.10 10.31
CA ILE A 634 22.98 -19.22 9.45
C ILE A 634 23.95 -18.34 8.66
N ASP A 635 24.04 -18.57 7.37
CA ASP A 635 24.76 -17.72 6.44
C ASP A 635 23.94 -16.45 6.14
N CYS A 636 24.45 -15.32 6.64
CA CYS A 636 23.82 -14.01 6.54
C CYS A 636 24.37 -13.17 5.37
N CYS A 637 25.17 -13.74 4.47
CA CYS A 637 25.78 -13.00 3.36
C CYS A 637 24.75 -12.24 2.51
N ALA A 638 23.63 -12.89 2.19
CA ALA A 638 22.56 -12.31 1.37
C ALA A 638 21.58 -11.40 2.15
N ILE A 639 21.70 -11.33 3.49
CA ILE A 639 20.86 -10.46 4.33
C ILE A 639 21.41 -9.04 4.23
N GLN A 640 20.79 -8.19 3.40
CA GLN A 640 21.27 -6.83 3.18
C GLN A 640 21.02 -5.90 4.38
N PHE A 641 19.86 -6.03 5.02
CA PHE A 641 19.47 -5.26 6.19
C PHE A 641 18.56 -6.09 7.12
N LEU A 642 18.44 -5.64 8.36
CA LEU A 642 17.50 -6.15 9.36
C LEU A 642 16.65 -5.01 9.89
N ASP A 643 15.33 -5.23 9.99
CA ASP A 643 14.44 -4.38 10.77
C ASP A 643 14.26 -4.93 12.20
N THR A 644 13.44 -4.25 13.00
CA THR A 644 13.14 -4.68 14.38
C THR A 644 12.51 -6.07 14.43
N ALA A 645 11.65 -6.42 13.47
CA ALA A 645 11.00 -7.72 13.39
C ALA A 645 11.99 -8.84 12.98
N GLY A 646 12.93 -8.56 12.08
CA GLY A 646 14.00 -9.46 11.68
C GLY A 646 14.95 -9.78 12.83
N ILE A 647 15.36 -8.76 13.60
CA ILE A 647 16.19 -8.95 14.80
C ILE A 647 15.45 -9.80 15.84
N HIS A 648 14.18 -9.50 16.12
CA HIS A 648 13.37 -10.30 17.04
C HIS A 648 13.23 -11.74 16.56
N THR A 649 13.07 -11.96 15.26
CA THR A 649 12.97 -13.30 14.65
C THR A 649 14.26 -14.10 14.86
N LEU A 650 15.44 -13.50 14.66
CA LEU A 650 16.70 -14.17 14.93
C LEU A 650 16.87 -14.49 16.42
N LYS A 651 16.50 -13.57 17.32
CA LYS A 651 16.53 -13.80 18.78
C LYS A 651 15.63 -14.98 19.18
N GLU A 652 14.43 -15.02 18.61
CA GLU A 652 13.46 -16.09 18.84
C GLU A 652 14.00 -17.44 18.36
N ILE A 653 14.59 -17.50 17.17
CA ILE A 653 15.19 -18.72 16.62
C ILE A 653 16.36 -19.21 17.47
N CYS A 654 17.24 -18.30 17.90
CA CYS A 654 18.35 -18.63 18.78
C CYS A 654 17.85 -19.22 20.11
N LYS A 655 16.79 -18.65 20.67
CA LYS A 655 16.15 -19.14 21.89
C LYS A 655 15.48 -20.50 21.68
N ASP A 656 14.68 -20.65 20.63
CA ASP A 656 13.87 -21.84 20.35
C ASP A 656 14.74 -23.08 20.07
N TYR A 657 15.78 -22.92 19.25
CA TYR A 657 16.75 -24.01 19.01
C TYR A 657 17.61 -24.28 20.25
N GLY A 658 17.98 -23.24 21.00
CA GLY A 658 18.72 -23.37 22.26
C GLY A 658 17.97 -24.19 23.32
N GLU A 659 16.64 -24.03 23.45
CA GLU A 659 15.80 -24.83 24.37
C GLU A 659 15.82 -26.34 24.04
N ILE A 660 16.18 -26.70 22.81
CA ILE A 660 16.22 -28.10 22.36
C ILE A 660 17.63 -28.69 22.45
N GLY A 661 18.64 -27.84 22.64
CA GLY A 661 20.06 -28.22 22.69
C GLY A 661 20.77 -28.06 21.35
N ILE A 662 20.25 -27.25 20.43
CA ILE A 662 20.89 -26.93 19.15
C ILE A 662 21.50 -25.53 19.25
N GLN A 663 22.81 -25.41 18.98
CA GLN A 663 23.50 -24.12 18.97
C GLN A 663 23.29 -23.40 17.63
N VAL A 664 22.99 -22.10 17.66
CA VAL A 664 22.82 -21.27 16.45
C VAL A 664 24.01 -20.32 16.32
N LEU A 665 24.70 -20.35 15.18
CA LEU A 665 25.83 -19.49 14.84
C LEU A 665 25.48 -18.60 13.65
N LEU A 666 25.93 -17.35 13.66
CA LEU A 666 25.76 -16.42 12.53
C LEU A 666 27.09 -16.27 11.78
N ALA A 667 27.06 -16.41 10.45
CA ALA A 667 28.24 -16.23 9.60
C ALA A 667 28.01 -15.13 8.54
N GLN A 668 29.07 -14.50 8.06
CA GLN A 668 29.06 -13.57 6.92
C GLN A 668 28.09 -12.37 7.05
N CYS A 669 27.86 -11.86 8.26
CA CYS A 669 27.06 -10.64 8.42
C CYS A 669 27.78 -9.42 7.86
N ASN A 670 27.09 -8.62 7.03
CA ASN A 670 27.61 -7.34 6.54
C ASN A 670 27.64 -6.27 7.67
N ALA A 671 28.31 -5.13 7.44
CA ALA A 671 28.46 -4.08 8.46
C ALA A 671 27.13 -3.49 8.95
N SER A 672 26.15 -3.32 8.05
CA SER A 672 24.82 -2.78 8.37
C SER A 672 24.03 -3.71 9.29
N VAL A 673 24.06 -5.02 9.00
CA VAL A 673 23.45 -6.09 9.79
C VAL A 673 24.12 -6.17 11.16
N ARG A 674 25.45 -6.15 11.23
CA ARG A 674 26.20 -6.13 12.50
C ARG A 674 25.80 -4.94 13.37
N SER A 675 25.79 -3.74 12.78
CA SER A 675 25.39 -2.51 13.46
C SER A 675 23.94 -2.58 13.97
N SER A 676 23.06 -3.21 13.20
CA SER A 676 21.65 -3.41 13.58
C SER A 676 21.49 -4.46 14.68
N LEU A 677 22.25 -5.57 14.65
CA LEU A 677 22.27 -6.57 15.72
C LEU A 677 22.80 -5.99 17.03
N HIS A 678 23.84 -5.13 16.97
CA HIS A 678 24.39 -4.45 18.15
C HIS A 678 23.38 -3.45 18.74
N ARG A 679 22.78 -2.58 17.91
CA ARG A 679 21.72 -1.66 18.36
C ARG A 679 20.48 -2.38 18.86
N GLY A 680 20.18 -3.53 18.28
CA GLY A 680 19.05 -4.37 18.65
C GLY A 680 19.29 -5.29 19.85
N GLU A 681 20.43 -5.13 20.55
CA GLU A 681 20.83 -5.93 21.71
C GLU A 681 20.73 -7.44 21.45
N TYR A 682 21.14 -7.90 20.26
CA TYR A 682 21.11 -9.32 19.90
C TYR A 682 22.03 -10.14 20.81
N PHE A 683 23.24 -9.63 21.04
CA PHE A 683 24.24 -10.26 21.89
C PHE A 683 24.10 -9.74 23.33
N LYS A 684 24.07 -10.64 24.31
CA LYS A 684 24.37 -10.28 25.70
C LYS A 684 25.88 -10.04 25.82
N LYS A 685 26.33 -9.28 26.83
CA LYS A 685 27.75 -8.84 26.99
C LYS A 685 28.79 -9.98 26.93
N GLU A 686 28.40 -11.24 27.14
CA GLU A 686 29.26 -12.43 27.13
C GLU A 686 29.09 -13.34 25.88
N GLU A 687 28.17 -13.02 24.95
CA GLU A 687 27.77 -13.86 23.81
C GLU A 687 28.28 -13.36 22.43
N GLN A 688 29.23 -12.43 22.40
CA GLN A 688 29.84 -11.93 21.14
C GLN A 688 30.56 -13.04 20.33
N ASN A 689 30.82 -14.19 20.96
CA ASN A 689 31.57 -15.32 20.41
C ASN A 689 30.79 -16.17 19.38
N LEU A 690 29.58 -15.77 18.98
CA LEU A 690 28.70 -16.54 18.07
C LEU A 690 28.60 -15.94 16.65
N LEU A 691 29.41 -14.93 16.33
CA LEU A 691 29.44 -14.25 15.03
C LEU A 691 30.77 -14.50 14.28
N PHE A 692 30.69 -15.02 13.06
CA PHE A 692 31.86 -15.44 12.26
C PHE A 692 31.97 -14.68 10.93
N HIS A 693 33.20 -14.47 10.44
CA HIS A 693 33.45 -13.82 9.15
C HIS A 693 33.18 -14.73 7.97
N SER A 694 33.54 -16.01 8.07
CA SER A 694 33.26 -17.02 7.05
C SER A 694 32.39 -18.15 7.61
N VAL A 695 31.66 -18.82 6.72
CA VAL A 695 30.92 -20.04 7.07
C VAL A 695 31.89 -21.14 7.53
N HIS A 696 33.06 -21.23 6.90
CA HIS A 696 34.09 -22.22 7.25
C HIS A 696 34.53 -22.11 8.71
N GLN A 697 34.86 -20.90 9.18
CA GLN A 697 35.23 -20.66 10.59
C GLN A 697 34.13 -21.06 11.57
N ALA A 698 32.87 -20.77 11.25
CA ALA A 698 31.73 -21.16 12.09
C ALA A 698 31.60 -22.69 12.18
N VAL A 699 31.81 -23.39 11.07
CA VAL A 699 31.75 -24.85 11.01
C VAL A 699 32.93 -25.49 11.76
N ASP A 700 34.14 -24.96 11.62
CA ASP A 700 35.31 -25.46 12.34
C ASP A 700 35.16 -25.27 13.85
N PHE A 701 34.67 -24.10 14.27
CA PHE A 701 34.32 -23.85 15.67
C PHE A 701 33.29 -24.87 16.18
N ALA A 702 32.23 -25.14 15.41
CA ALA A 702 31.21 -26.11 15.78
C ALA A 702 31.76 -27.55 15.88
N LEU A 703 32.67 -27.94 14.99
CA LEU A 703 33.36 -29.24 15.03
C LEU A 703 34.28 -29.36 16.25
N ALA A 704 35.03 -28.30 16.56
CA ALA A 704 35.93 -28.25 17.71
C ALA A 704 35.15 -28.30 19.04
N ALA A 705 34.07 -27.52 19.16
CA ALA A 705 33.19 -27.51 20.33
C ALA A 705 32.55 -28.90 20.57
N HIS A 706 32.18 -29.61 19.50
CA HIS A 706 31.65 -30.97 19.63
C HIS A 706 32.72 -31.98 20.06
N LYS A 707 33.95 -31.89 19.54
CA LYS A 707 35.08 -32.73 19.97
C LYS A 707 35.43 -32.54 21.44
N GLN A 708 35.44 -31.30 21.94
CA GLN A 708 35.70 -31.00 23.35
C GLN A 708 34.59 -31.53 24.28
N ASN A 709 33.32 -31.38 23.89
CA ASN A 709 32.18 -31.89 24.66
C ASN A 709 32.04 -33.43 24.61
N GLY A 710 32.61 -34.08 23.60
CA GLY A 710 32.69 -35.55 23.52
C GLY A 710 33.71 -36.17 24.49
N CYS A 711 34.71 -35.42 24.93
CA CYS A 711 35.75 -35.87 25.87
C CYS A 711 35.32 -35.76 27.35
N TRP A 712 34.30 -34.95 27.66
CA TRP A 712 33.73 -34.78 28.99
C TRP A 712 32.38 -35.51 29.15
N LYS A 713 32.36 -36.81 28.91
CA LYS A 713 31.18 -37.64 29.19
C LYS A 713 31.14 -38.19 30.62
N VAL A 714 31.49 -37.39 31.63
CA VAL A 714 31.03 -37.55 33.03
C VAL A 714 31.09 -36.18 33.73
N SER A 715 29.99 -35.41 33.75
CA SER A 715 29.64 -34.49 34.86
C SER A 715 28.43 -33.58 34.58
N MET A 716 28.03 -33.36 33.31
CA MET A 716 27.01 -32.33 33.00
C MET A 716 25.57 -32.86 32.87
N ALA A 717 25.29 -34.08 33.31
CA ALA A 717 23.93 -34.65 33.38
C ALA A 717 23.23 -34.41 34.73
N THR A 718 23.94 -33.87 35.73
CA THR A 718 23.41 -33.62 37.08
C THR A 718 22.97 -32.16 37.31
N LEU A 719 23.31 -31.22 36.41
CA LEU A 719 23.03 -29.78 36.61
C LEU A 719 21.79 -29.22 35.88
N SER A 720 21.30 -29.84 34.79
CA SER A 720 20.04 -29.40 34.16
C SER A 720 18.79 -30.01 34.81
N SER A 721 18.97 -31.14 35.49
CA SER A 721 17.93 -31.82 36.27
C SER A 721 17.56 -31.03 37.53
N SER A 722 18.52 -30.39 38.21
CA SER A 722 18.25 -29.63 39.45
C SER A 722 17.53 -28.31 39.19
N GLN A 723 17.89 -27.53 38.15
CA GLN A 723 17.19 -26.28 37.84
C GLN A 723 15.76 -26.48 37.30
N PHE A 724 15.50 -27.60 36.61
CA PHE A 724 14.15 -27.92 36.14
C PHE A 724 13.25 -28.37 37.30
N PHE A 725 13.79 -29.11 38.28
CA PHE A 725 13.08 -29.47 39.51
C PHE A 725 12.83 -28.25 40.41
N ILE A 726 13.78 -27.31 40.51
CA ILE A 726 13.62 -26.06 41.29
C ILE A 726 12.53 -25.16 40.69
N LYS A 727 12.46 -25.00 39.35
CA LYS A 727 11.37 -24.25 38.68
C LYS A 727 10.02 -24.96 38.71
N LEU A 728 9.99 -26.28 38.90
CA LEU A 728 8.75 -27.02 39.14
C LEU A 728 8.26 -26.85 40.59
N GLN A 729 9.18 -26.75 41.56
CA GLN A 729 8.90 -26.57 42.98
C GLN A 729 8.26 -25.21 43.31
N GLU A 730 8.56 -24.15 42.55
CA GLU A 730 7.94 -22.82 42.70
C GLU A 730 6.47 -22.75 42.23
N LYS A 731 5.98 -23.74 41.48
CA LYS A 731 4.63 -23.74 40.90
C LYS A 731 3.61 -24.63 41.63
N LEU A 732 3.95 -25.19 42.79
CA LEU A 732 3.06 -26.04 43.58
C LEU A 732 2.28 -25.24 44.66
N PRO A 733 1.00 -25.56 44.90
CA PRO A 733 0.20 -24.93 45.94
C PRO A 733 0.73 -25.21 47.37
N TRP A 734 0.44 -24.29 48.29
CA TRP A 734 1.04 -24.17 49.64
C TRP A 734 0.93 -25.44 50.52
N GLN A 735 -0.02 -26.34 50.23
CA GLN A 735 -0.27 -27.56 51.00
C GLN A 735 0.80 -28.67 50.85
N TYR A 736 1.76 -28.54 49.92
CA TYR A 736 2.80 -29.57 49.67
C TYR A 736 4.23 -29.17 50.07
N LYS A 737 4.43 -28.01 50.70
CA LYS A 737 5.76 -27.51 51.09
C LYS A 737 6.29 -28.08 52.41
N ALA A 738 5.44 -28.66 53.26
CA ALA A 738 5.80 -29.02 54.64
C ALA A 738 6.48 -30.39 54.79
N SER A 739 6.36 -31.30 53.82
CA SER A 739 6.79 -32.70 53.95
C SER A 739 8.19 -33.02 53.40
N VAL A 740 8.93 -32.02 52.90
CA VAL A 740 10.23 -32.22 52.21
C VAL A 740 11.45 -31.76 53.03
N LEU A 741 11.24 -31.16 54.20
CA LEU A 741 12.33 -30.53 55.00
C LEU A 741 13.01 -31.45 56.03
N GLN A 742 12.95 -32.79 55.90
CA GLN A 742 13.37 -33.68 57.00
C GLN A 742 14.43 -34.75 56.67
N GLN A 743 15.12 -34.68 55.53
CA GLN A 743 16.15 -35.66 55.16
C GLN A 743 17.37 -35.02 54.47
N GLU A 744 18.22 -34.33 55.23
CA GLU A 744 19.60 -34.04 54.82
C GLU A 744 20.54 -34.14 56.03
N THR A 745 21.11 -35.34 56.28
CA THR A 745 22.33 -35.49 57.08
C THR A 745 23.11 -36.77 56.70
N LEU A 746 24.43 -36.59 56.50
CA LEU A 746 25.57 -37.53 56.35
C LEU A 746 26.02 -38.00 54.93
N PRO A 747 27.30 -37.74 54.56
CA PRO A 747 28.01 -38.39 53.46
C PRO A 747 29.09 -39.40 53.94
N GLY A 748 29.38 -40.41 53.11
CA GLY A 748 30.66 -41.13 53.12
C GLY A 748 30.57 -42.65 53.27
N ALA A 749 31.30 -43.36 52.38
CA ALA A 749 31.59 -44.81 52.34
C ALA A 749 30.73 -45.71 51.42
N MET A 750 30.79 -45.51 50.10
CA MET A 750 30.38 -46.54 49.12
C MET A 750 30.98 -46.32 47.71
N GLU A 751 32.30 -46.08 47.61
CA GLU A 751 32.93 -45.81 46.29
C GLU A 751 34.04 -46.79 45.89
N THR A 752 34.41 -47.76 46.74
CA THR A 752 35.52 -48.68 46.47
C THR A 752 35.11 -50.12 46.10
N ALA A 753 33.84 -50.52 46.30
CA ALA A 753 33.40 -51.90 46.02
C ALA A 753 32.84 -52.11 44.59
N THR A 754 32.45 -51.03 43.91
CA THR A 754 31.72 -51.11 42.62
C THR A 754 32.65 -51.08 41.40
N LYS A 755 33.90 -50.65 41.58
CA LYS A 755 34.88 -50.49 40.50
C LYS A 755 35.51 -51.83 40.06
N GLN A 756 35.82 -52.71 41.03
CA GLN A 756 36.40 -54.03 40.75
C GLN A 756 35.44 -55.02 40.06
N LYS A 757 34.13 -54.90 40.30
CA LYS A 757 33.14 -55.83 39.73
C LYS A 757 32.75 -55.49 38.29
N PHE A 758 33.05 -54.26 37.85
CA PHE A 758 32.73 -53.78 36.49
C PHE A 758 33.89 -54.06 35.51
N GLU A 759 35.14 -53.97 35.96
CA GLU A 759 36.32 -54.28 35.14
C GLU A 759 36.43 -55.79 34.82
N GLN A 760 36.00 -56.67 35.74
CA GLN A 760 36.01 -58.13 35.54
C GLN A 760 34.99 -58.63 34.51
N SER A 761 33.96 -57.82 34.19
CA SER A 761 32.91 -58.19 33.24
C SER A 761 33.18 -57.74 31.80
N ILE A 762 34.23 -56.94 31.58
CA ILE A 762 34.62 -56.43 30.26
C ILE A 762 35.65 -57.35 29.57
N GLU A 763 36.50 -58.05 30.32
CA GLU A 763 37.47 -59.01 29.75
C GLU A 763 36.86 -60.34 29.28
N THR A 764 35.63 -60.66 29.71
CA THR A 764 34.93 -61.90 29.31
C THR A 764 34.06 -61.76 28.06
N LEU A 765 33.83 -60.54 27.55
CA LEU A 765 33.07 -60.30 26.33
C LEU A 765 33.93 -60.09 25.06
N SER A 766 35.25 -60.03 25.18
CA SER A 766 36.17 -59.75 24.06
C SER A 766 36.74 -61.00 23.36
N SER A 767 36.33 -62.22 23.72
CA SER A 767 36.95 -63.46 23.21
C SER A 767 36.05 -64.37 22.36
N SER A 768 34.93 -63.90 21.80
CA SER A 768 34.16 -64.71 20.84
C SER A 768 33.54 -63.87 19.71
N ALA A 769 34.27 -63.76 18.60
CA ALA A 769 33.74 -63.30 17.32
C ALA A 769 34.01 -64.39 16.26
N PRO A 770 32.98 -64.97 15.62
CA PRO A 770 33.15 -65.56 14.31
C PRO A 770 33.04 -64.48 13.24
N GLN A 771 33.94 -64.55 12.27
CA GLN A 771 33.85 -63.88 10.98
C GLN A 771 32.67 -64.45 10.20
N ASP A 772 31.71 -63.62 9.80
CA ASP A 772 31.17 -63.67 8.44
C ASP A 772 30.29 -62.47 8.09
N SER A 773 30.45 -62.05 6.84
CA SER A 773 29.85 -60.91 6.17
C SER A 773 28.37 -61.11 5.83
N SER A 774 27.51 -60.16 6.22
CA SER A 774 26.35 -59.68 5.42
C SER A 774 25.56 -58.62 6.18
N PHE A 775 25.90 -57.34 5.99
CA PHE A 775 25.02 -56.25 6.42
C PHE A 775 23.84 -56.15 5.46
N TYR A 776 22.63 -56.30 6.01
CA TYR A 776 21.36 -56.08 5.33
C TYR A 776 21.29 -54.65 4.78
N HIS A 777 21.49 -54.49 3.47
CA HIS A 777 21.07 -53.31 2.74
C HIS A 777 19.53 -53.30 2.65
N ILE A 778 18.87 -52.41 3.39
CA ILE A 778 17.49 -52.02 3.05
C ILE A 778 17.59 -51.11 1.83
N HIS A 779 17.42 -51.72 0.65
CA HIS A 779 17.15 -51.01 -0.60
C HIS A 779 15.79 -50.33 -0.50
N ILE A 780 15.75 -49.03 -0.22
CA ILE A 780 14.59 -48.21 -0.60
C ILE A 780 14.81 -47.81 -2.06
N LYS A 781 14.27 -48.62 -2.97
CA LYS A 781 14.10 -48.27 -4.38
C LYS A 781 12.99 -47.22 -4.44
N LEU A 782 13.35 -45.93 -4.41
CA LEU A 782 12.44 -44.89 -4.88
C LEU A 782 12.40 -45.02 -6.41
N GLU A 783 11.38 -45.71 -6.90
CA GLU A 783 10.94 -45.56 -8.29
C GLU A 783 10.57 -44.10 -8.52
N GLU A 784 11.51 -43.32 -9.07
CA GLU A 784 11.18 -42.12 -9.82
C GLU A 784 10.40 -42.56 -11.06
N HIS A 785 9.08 -42.62 -10.92
CA HIS A 785 8.19 -42.65 -12.07
C HIS A 785 8.23 -41.25 -12.71
N GLU A 786 9.10 -41.11 -13.70
CA GLU A 786 9.07 -40.03 -14.68
C GLU A 786 7.67 -40.00 -15.31
N PRO A 787 6.84 -38.95 -15.10
CA PRO A 787 5.53 -38.94 -15.73
C PRO A 787 5.74 -38.67 -17.21
N THR A 788 5.55 -39.73 -18.00
CA THR A 788 5.26 -39.63 -19.43
C THR A 788 4.21 -38.53 -19.66
N SER A 789 4.44 -37.77 -20.74
CA SER A 789 3.75 -36.55 -21.13
C SER A 789 2.22 -36.70 -21.22
N LEU A 790 1.55 -36.67 -20.07
CA LEU A 790 0.10 -36.63 -20.00
C LEU A 790 -0.37 -35.21 -20.29
N SER A 791 -1.23 -35.07 -21.30
CA SER A 791 -1.80 -33.78 -21.72
C SER A 791 -2.43 -33.05 -20.54
N THR A 792 -2.18 -31.75 -20.43
CA THR A 792 -2.67 -30.88 -19.34
C THR A 792 -4.18 -31.00 -19.15
N LYS A 793 -4.93 -31.32 -20.22
CA LYS A 793 -6.37 -31.57 -20.18
C LYS A 793 -6.75 -32.80 -19.36
N GLU A 794 -5.99 -33.90 -19.45
CA GLU A 794 -6.27 -35.13 -18.71
C GLU A 794 -5.89 -35.00 -17.22
N LEU A 795 -4.83 -34.24 -16.91
CA LEU A 795 -4.47 -33.91 -15.54
C LEU A 795 -5.55 -33.03 -14.87
N ILE A 796 -6.09 -32.05 -15.61
CA ILE A 796 -7.20 -31.22 -15.16
C ILE A 796 -8.47 -32.07 -15.00
N LEU A 797 -8.77 -32.97 -15.94
CA LEU A 797 -9.93 -33.85 -15.85
C LEU A 797 -9.84 -34.83 -14.68
N LYS A 798 -8.63 -35.35 -14.39
CA LYS A 798 -8.38 -36.27 -13.27
C LYS A 798 -8.45 -35.54 -11.93
N LYS A 799 -7.86 -34.34 -11.83
CA LYS A 799 -8.00 -33.47 -10.65
C LYS A 799 -9.43 -32.96 -10.45
N ALA A 800 -10.16 -32.69 -11.53
CA ALA A 800 -11.58 -32.32 -11.46
C ALA A 800 -12.44 -33.51 -11.00
N LYS A 801 -12.15 -34.74 -11.46
CA LYS A 801 -12.81 -35.97 -10.96
C LYS A 801 -12.47 -36.27 -9.50
N GLU A 802 -11.24 -36.02 -9.06
CA GLU A 802 -10.83 -36.15 -7.66
C GLU A 802 -11.46 -35.09 -6.76
N ALA A 803 -11.62 -33.85 -7.25
CA ALA A 803 -12.36 -32.79 -6.55
C ALA A 803 -13.87 -33.06 -6.46
N CYS A 804 -14.43 -33.86 -7.37
CA CYS A 804 -15.86 -34.16 -7.44
C CYS A 804 -16.28 -35.38 -6.60
N LYS A 805 -15.34 -36.19 -6.08
CA LYS A 805 -15.65 -37.23 -5.08
C LYS A 805 -15.65 -36.60 -3.69
N TRP A 806 -16.84 -36.22 -3.21
CA TRP A 806 -17.07 -35.80 -1.82
C TRP A 806 -16.66 -36.92 -0.85
N ASN A 807 -15.39 -36.90 -0.42
CA ASN A 807 -14.88 -37.83 0.57
C ASN A 807 -15.36 -37.36 1.96
N ARG A 808 -15.94 -38.27 2.76
CA ARG A 808 -16.42 -37.99 4.13
C ARG A 808 -15.33 -37.32 5.00
N GLN A 809 -14.06 -37.67 4.76
CA GLN A 809 -12.90 -37.05 5.41
C GLN A 809 -12.75 -35.55 5.07
N ILE A 810 -12.99 -35.16 3.82
CA ILE A 810 -12.88 -33.76 3.35
C ILE A 810 -14.00 -32.92 3.94
N VAL A 811 -15.23 -33.46 4.00
CA VAL A 811 -16.38 -32.80 4.63
C VAL A 811 -16.13 -32.59 6.13
N ILE A 812 -15.66 -33.62 6.84
CA ILE A 812 -15.29 -33.50 8.26
C ILE A 812 -14.17 -32.48 8.45
N THR A 813 -13.14 -32.51 7.61
CA THR A 813 -12.02 -31.54 7.67
C THR A 813 -12.49 -30.12 7.36
N PHE A 814 -13.44 -29.95 6.43
CA PHE A 814 -14.05 -28.67 6.10
C PHE A 814 -14.87 -28.12 7.28
N PHE A 815 -15.72 -28.94 7.89
CA PHE A 815 -16.49 -28.53 9.08
C PHE A 815 -15.60 -28.28 10.30
N LEU A 816 -14.52 -29.04 10.51
CA LEU A 816 -13.54 -28.78 11.57
C LEU A 816 -12.76 -27.48 11.33
N LYS A 817 -12.49 -27.13 10.08
CA LYS A 817 -11.87 -25.83 9.72
C LYS A 817 -12.84 -24.66 9.85
N LEU A 818 -14.11 -24.86 9.51
CA LEU A 818 -15.14 -23.82 9.57
C LEU A 818 -15.62 -23.55 11.01
N LEU A 819 -15.66 -24.60 11.84
CA LEU A 819 -16.11 -24.57 13.23
C LEU A 819 -14.99 -25.11 14.14
N PRO A 820 -13.93 -24.33 14.40
CA PRO A 820 -12.81 -24.76 15.24
C PRO A 820 -13.24 -25.18 16.65
N VAL A 821 -14.39 -24.70 17.14
CA VAL A 821 -14.99 -25.12 18.42
C VAL A 821 -15.11 -26.64 18.55
N LEU A 822 -15.44 -27.34 17.46
CA LEU A 822 -15.58 -28.79 17.46
C LEU A 822 -14.25 -29.52 17.70
N GLU A 823 -13.12 -28.88 17.41
CA GLU A 823 -11.79 -29.47 17.58
C GLU A 823 -11.27 -29.35 19.03
N TRP A 824 -11.58 -28.25 19.72
CA TRP A 824 -11.05 -27.98 21.06
C TRP A 824 -12.04 -28.25 22.19
N LEU A 825 -13.35 -28.13 21.96
CA LEU A 825 -14.39 -28.35 22.99
C LEU A 825 -14.30 -29.76 23.62
N PRO A 826 -14.04 -30.86 22.88
CA PRO A 826 -13.88 -32.19 23.49
C PRO A 826 -12.65 -32.33 24.38
N ARG A 827 -11.63 -31.45 24.19
CA ARG A 827 -10.40 -31.43 24.99
C ARG A 827 -10.51 -30.52 26.22
N HIS A 828 -11.64 -29.84 26.42
CA HIS A 828 -11.85 -28.89 27.50
C HIS A 828 -12.15 -29.60 28.83
N ARG A 829 -11.37 -29.30 29.88
CA ARG A 829 -11.56 -29.89 31.21
C ARG A 829 -12.51 -29.05 32.04
N ILE A 830 -13.80 -29.37 31.94
CA ILE A 830 -14.91 -28.65 32.58
C ILE A 830 -14.67 -28.40 34.08
N LYS A 831 -14.20 -29.40 34.84
CA LYS A 831 -13.99 -29.27 36.29
C LYS A 831 -12.87 -28.30 36.69
N GLU A 832 -11.86 -28.12 35.84
CA GLU A 832 -10.68 -27.32 36.15
C GLU A 832 -10.76 -25.90 35.55
N GLN A 833 -11.41 -25.73 34.40
CA GLN A 833 -11.33 -24.52 33.58
C GLN A 833 -12.62 -23.67 33.60
N LEU A 834 -13.78 -24.27 33.80
CA LEU A 834 -15.08 -23.59 33.70
C LEU A 834 -15.21 -22.39 34.65
N LEU A 835 -14.75 -22.53 35.89
CA LEU A 835 -14.84 -21.45 36.88
C LEU A 835 -14.05 -20.22 36.45
N GLY A 836 -12.84 -20.43 35.89
CA GLY A 836 -12.01 -19.34 35.38
C GLY A 836 -12.63 -18.65 34.17
N ASP A 837 -13.20 -19.43 33.25
CA ASP A 837 -13.84 -18.90 32.03
C ASP A 837 -15.13 -18.14 32.34
N VAL A 838 -15.94 -18.62 33.30
CA VAL A 838 -17.15 -17.93 33.77
C VAL A 838 -16.80 -16.60 34.44
N ILE A 839 -15.80 -16.59 35.33
CA ILE A 839 -15.34 -15.35 35.98
C ILE A 839 -14.79 -14.36 34.95
N SER A 840 -13.98 -14.83 34.00
CA SER A 840 -13.45 -14.02 32.91
C SER A 840 -14.57 -13.43 32.04
N GLY A 841 -15.53 -14.25 31.62
CA GLY A 841 -16.68 -13.82 30.82
C GLY A 841 -17.56 -12.79 31.55
N LEU A 842 -17.80 -12.99 32.85
CA LEU A 842 -18.55 -12.04 33.68
C LEU A 842 -17.82 -10.69 33.78
N LEU A 843 -16.51 -10.69 34.03
CA LEU A 843 -15.69 -9.47 34.09
C LEU A 843 -15.64 -8.73 32.76
N VAL A 844 -15.47 -9.46 31.65
CA VAL A 844 -15.49 -8.87 30.30
C VAL A 844 -16.86 -8.27 30.00
N GLY A 845 -17.95 -8.97 30.34
CA GLY A 845 -19.32 -8.46 30.16
C GLY A 845 -19.59 -7.18 30.95
N ILE A 846 -19.14 -7.13 32.20
CA ILE A 846 -19.24 -5.97 33.10
C ILE A 846 -18.60 -4.71 32.47
N VAL A 847 -17.48 -4.86 31.79
CA VAL A 847 -16.78 -3.74 31.11
C VAL A 847 -17.37 -3.45 29.74
N ALA A 848 -17.77 -4.48 29.00
CA ALA A 848 -18.22 -4.37 27.62
C ALA A 848 -19.59 -3.68 27.48
N ILE A 849 -20.50 -3.85 28.46
CA ILE A 849 -21.84 -3.27 28.42
C ILE A 849 -21.79 -1.72 28.36
N PRO A 850 -21.16 -1.00 29.32
CA PRO A 850 -21.04 0.46 29.23
C PRO A 850 -20.29 0.93 27.99
N GLN A 851 -19.24 0.20 27.58
CA GLN A 851 -18.47 0.54 26.40
C GLN A 851 -19.30 0.47 25.12
N SER A 852 -20.11 -0.59 24.93
CA SER A 852 -20.98 -0.70 23.75
C SER A 852 -22.03 0.40 23.67
N ILE A 853 -22.61 0.79 24.81
CA ILE A 853 -23.58 1.89 24.89
C ILE A 853 -22.90 3.21 24.50
N SER A 854 -21.66 3.43 24.93
CA SER A 854 -20.88 4.63 24.57
C SER A 854 -20.45 4.64 23.11
N TYR A 855 -20.16 3.49 22.49
CA TYR A 855 -19.68 3.41 21.11
C TYR A 855 -20.79 3.44 20.04
N SER A 856 -22.01 3.02 20.34
CA SER A 856 -23.11 3.04 19.33
C SER A 856 -23.39 4.43 18.74
N PRO A 857 -23.43 5.51 19.54
CA PRO A 857 -23.57 6.88 19.03
C PRO A 857 -22.42 7.34 18.13
N LEU A 858 -21.23 6.71 18.20
CA LEU A 858 -20.10 7.01 17.30
C LEU A 858 -20.41 6.52 15.88
N SER A 859 -21.13 5.41 15.75
CA SER A 859 -21.61 4.87 14.47
C SER A 859 -22.93 5.49 13.98
N SER A 860 -23.41 6.54 14.64
CA SER A 860 -24.72 7.15 14.36
C SER A 860 -25.86 6.13 14.50
N GLN A 861 -25.77 5.25 15.51
CA GLN A 861 -26.74 4.20 15.81
C GLN A 861 -27.24 4.32 17.25
N ASP A 862 -28.44 3.78 17.50
CA ASP A 862 -29.01 3.72 18.84
C ASP A 862 -28.19 2.79 19.76
N PRO A 863 -28.12 3.08 21.08
CA PRO A 863 -27.35 2.30 22.05
C PRO A 863 -27.58 0.77 22.01
N ILE A 864 -28.80 0.34 21.65
CA ILE A 864 -29.17 -1.07 21.57
C ILE A 864 -28.34 -1.86 20.54
N TYR A 865 -27.96 -1.23 19.42
CA TYR A 865 -27.18 -1.90 18.38
C TYR A 865 -25.77 -2.23 18.85
N GLY A 866 -25.16 -1.39 19.71
CA GLY A 866 -23.88 -1.72 20.36
C GLY A 866 -23.97 -2.98 21.24
N LEU A 867 -25.07 -3.14 21.98
CA LEU A 867 -25.33 -4.33 22.79
C LEU A 867 -25.52 -5.58 21.92
N TYR A 868 -26.27 -5.46 20.81
CA TYR A 868 -26.41 -6.54 19.84
C TYR A 868 -25.06 -6.94 19.22
N THR A 869 -24.23 -5.98 18.85
CA THR A 869 -22.89 -6.26 18.32
C THR A 869 -22.06 -7.08 19.32
N ASN A 870 -22.04 -6.69 20.59
CA ASN A 870 -21.32 -7.47 21.60
C ASN A 870 -21.90 -8.88 21.80
N PHE A 871 -23.22 -9.01 21.86
CA PHE A 871 -23.88 -10.30 22.07
C PHE A 871 -23.66 -11.27 20.91
N PHE A 872 -24.01 -10.88 19.67
CA PHE A 872 -23.91 -11.76 18.51
C PHE A 872 -22.46 -12.04 18.11
N CYS A 873 -21.59 -11.03 18.11
CA CYS A 873 -20.19 -11.25 17.72
C CYS A 873 -19.46 -12.15 18.69
N SER A 874 -19.74 -12.09 19.99
CA SER A 874 -19.13 -12.98 20.98
C SER A 874 -19.51 -14.45 20.75
N ILE A 875 -20.80 -14.72 20.45
CA ILE A 875 -21.28 -16.07 20.14
C ILE A 875 -20.69 -16.59 18.83
N ILE A 876 -20.69 -15.77 17.78
CA ILE A 876 -20.12 -16.14 16.48
C ILE A 876 -18.62 -16.40 16.61
N TYR A 877 -17.90 -15.55 17.34
CA TYR A 877 -16.46 -15.70 17.55
C TYR A 877 -16.14 -16.98 18.33
N PHE A 878 -16.91 -17.31 19.37
CA PHE A 878 -16.76 -18.56 20.12
C PHE A 878 -16.84 -19.81 19.21
N VAL A 879 -17.74 -19.78 18.22
CA VAL A 879 -17.97 -20.91 17.31
C VAL A 879 -16.92 -20.99 16.19
N MET A 880 -16.57 -19.84 15.59
CA MET A 880 -15.81 -19.77 14.34
C MET A 880 -14.32 -19.41 14.52
N ALA A 881 -13.91 -18.86 15.66
CA ALA A 881 -12.54 -18.38 15.84
C ALA A 881 -11.57 -19.47 16.34
N THR A 882 -10.29 -19.30 16.01
CA THR A 882 -9.19 -20.19 16.43
C THR A 882 -8.54 -19.75 17.74
N SER A 883 -8.58 -18.45 18.07
CA SER A 883 -7.99 -17.92 19.31
C SER A 883 -8.95 -18.08 20.49
N ARG A 884 -8.44 -18.62 21.61
CA ARG A 884 -9.22 -18.87 22.84
C ARG A 884 -9.22 -17.72 23.83
N HIS A 885 -8.27 -16.79 23.70
CA HIS A 885 -8.04 -15.72 24.68
C HIS A 885 -8.61 -14.37 24.26
N ASN A 886 -9.08 -14.25 23.02
CA ASN A 886 -9.55 -13.00 22.47
C ASN A 886 -11.06 -12.82 22.67
N ALA A 887 -11.50 -11.59 22.95
CA ALA A 887 -12.91 -11.21 23.04
C ALA A 887 -13.23 -10.21 21.92
N VAL A 888 -14.37 -10.38 21.24
CA VAL A 888 -14.76 -9.55 20.10
C VAL A 888 -16.07 -8.83 20.40
N GLY A 889 -16.14 -7.56 20.00
CA GLY A 889 -17.29 -6.70 20.25
C GLY A 889 -17.15 -5.34 19.57
N SER A 890 -17.89 -4.36 20.09
CA SER A 890 -17.89 -2.97 19.62
C SER A 890 -16.51 -2.34 19.82
N PHE A 891 -15.94 -1.79 18.74
CA PHE A 891 -14.63 -1.14 18.76
C PHE A 891 -14.76 0.30 18.28
N GLY A 892 -14.36 1.26 19.13
CA GLY A 892 -14.61 2.68 18.92
C GLY A 892 -14.12 3.23 17.57
N VAL A 893 -12.98 2.77 17.05
CA VAL A 893 -12.43 3.23 15.76
C VAL A 893 -13.32 2.79 14.60
N LEU A 894 -13.75 1.52 14.59
CA LEU A 894 -14.65 1.01 13.57
C LEU A 894 -16.00 1.72 13.63
N CYS A 895 -16.52 1.96 14.85
CA CYS A 895 -17.75 2.71 15.04
C CYS A 895 -17.65 4.13 14.46
N LEU A 896 -16.53 4.84 14.68
CA LEU A 896 -16.31 6.17 14.08
C LEU A 896 -16.31 6.12 12.54
N MET A 897 -15.55 5.20 11.95
CA MET A 897 -15.47 5.09 10.48
C MET A 897 -16.82 4.72 9.84
N ILE A 898 -17.57 3.83 10.49
CA ILE A 898 -18.93 3.49 10.05
C ILE A 898 -19.84 4.72 10.16
N GLY A 899 -19.76 5.46 11.28
CA GLY A 899 -20.55 6.66 11.50
C GLY A 899 -20.32 7.74 10.44
N GLU A 900 -19.05 8.00 10.09
CA GLU A 900 -18.68 8.95 9.03
C GLU A 900 -19.22 8.49 7.66
N THR A 901 -19.06 7.21 7.34
CA THR A 901 -19.57 6.65 6.07
C THR A 901 -21.08 6.77 5.96
N VAL A 902 -21.79 6.44 7.03
CA VAL A 902 -23.26 6.52 7.10
C VAL A 902 -23.72 7.98 6.98
N ASN A 903 -23.11 8.89 7.73
CA ASN A 903 -23.53 10.29 7.77
C ASN A 903 -23.30 11.01 6.43
N ARG A 904 -22.14 10.79 5.80
CA ARG A 904 -21.83 11.29 4.47
C ARG A 904 -22.84 10.84 3.41
N ARG A 905 -23.29 9.59 3.48
CA ARG A 905 -24.26 9.03 2.52
C ARG A 905 -25.67 9.53 2.76
N LEU A 906 -26.07 9.69 4.02
CA LEU A 906 -27.36 10.30 4.36
C LEU A 906 -27.44 11.74 3.87
N HIS A 907 -26.35 12.50 4.01
CA HIS A 907 -26.26 13.85 3.46
C HIS A 907 -26.38 13.85 1.93
N LEU A 908 -25.72 12.91 1.24
CA LEU A 908 -25.88 12.73 -0.22
C LEU A 908 -27.29 12.29 -0.64
N SER A 909 -28.03 11.62 0.25
CA SER A 909 -29.44 11.24 0.06
C SER A 909 -30.44 12.34 0.48
N GLY A 910 -29.98 13.54 0.84
CA GLY A 910 -30.83 14.68 1.18
C GLY A 910 -31.36 14.70 2.63
N TYR A 911 -30.90 13.80 3.51
CA TYR A 911 -31.19 13.87 4.95
C TYR A 911 -30.22 14.87 5.62
N GLY A 912 -30.68 16.09 5.86
CA GLY A 912 -29.93 17.10 6.63
C GLY A 912 -30.14 16.98 8.15
N ASP A 913 -29.17 17.50 8.93
CA ASP A 913 -29.12 17.47 10.40
C ASP A 913 -30.15 18.41 11.08
N GLY A 914 -31.43 18.26 10.75
CA GLY A 914 -32.54 18.88 11.48
C GLY A 914 -33.04 17.96 12.60
N ASN A 915 -32.83 18.37 13.87
CA ASN A 915 -33.31 17.73 15.11
C ASN A 915 -32.71 16.37 15.50
N THR A 916 -31.47 16.40 15.99
CA THR A 916 -30.99 15.40 16.95
C THR A 916 -31.44 15.78 18.36
N GLY A 917 -32.56 15.21 18.80
CA GLY A 917 -32.94 15.26 20.22
C GLY A 917 -34.44 15.25 20.49
N SER A 918 -35.12 14.14 20.18
CA SER A 918 -36.27 13.66 20.95
C SER A 918 -36.83 12.40 20.31
N ALA A 919 -36.88 11.33 21.09
CA ALA A 919 -37.78 10.23 20.83
C ALA A 919 -39.22 10.77 20.80
N SER A 920 -39.86 10.78 19.63
CA SER A 920 -41.31 10.81 19.52
C SER A 920 -41.74 10.08 18.27
N LEU A 921 -42.03 8.79 18.44
CA LEU A 921 -42.81 8.00 17.49
C LEU A 921 -44.26 8.53 17.43
N MET A 922 -44.90 8.34 16.28
CA MET A 922 -46.36 8.34 16.02
C MET A 922 -47.09 9.69 15.89
N ASN A 923 -47.30 10.13 14.65
CA ASN A 923 -48.63 10.16 14.03
C ASN A 923 -48.56 10.62 12.57
N SER A 924 -48.55 9.67 11.64
CA SER A 924 -49.03 9.91 10.28
C SER A 924 -49.43 8.57 9.65
N THR A 925 -50.71 8.25 9.83
CA THR A 925 -51.42 7.24 9.03
C THR A 925 -51.55 7.74 7.59
N LEU A 926 -50.72 7.24 6.68
CA LEU A 926 -51.06 7.18 5.26
C LEU A 926 -50.39 5.94 4.64
N PRO A 927 -51.16 5.00 4.04
CA PRO A 927 -50.59 3.83 3.41
C PRO A 927 -50.23 4.17 1.97
N SER A 928 -48.94 4.29 1.66
CA SER A 928 -48.47 4.30 0.26
C SER A 928 -47.45 3.17 0.05
N ASN A 929 -47.86 2.18 -0.75
CA ASN A 929 -47.06 1.22 -1.51
C ASN A 929 -45.58 1.04 -1.13
N GLY A 930 -45.30 -0.04 -0.39
CA GLY A 930 -44.42 -1.10 -0.89
C GLY A 930 -42.92 -0.86 -1.05
N THR A 931 -42.36 0.30 -0.72
CA THR A 931 -40.92 0.47 -0.54
C THR A 931 -40.65 0.85 0.91
N VAL A 932 -40.22 -0.13 1.69
CA VAL A 932 -39.80 0.06 3.08
C VAL A 932 -38.68 1.12 3.07
N ILE A 933 -39.01 2.32 3.53
CA ILE A 933 -38.05 3.39 3.78
C ILE A 933 -37.05 2.83 4.80
N CYS A 934 -35.85 2.49 4.33
CA CYS A 934 -34.78 1.90 5.12
C CYS A 934 -34.26 2.96 6.10
N ASP A 935 -34.47 2.71 7.39
CA ASP A 935 -34.05 3.58 8.49
C ASP A 935 -32.51 3.76 8.51
N ARG A 936 -32.02 4.78 9.20
CA ARG A 936 -30.58 5.13 9.38
C ARG A 936 -29.74 3.90 9.83
N SER A 937 -30.38 2.99 10.55
CA SER A 937 -29.84 1.71 11.04
C SER A 937 -29.74 0.62 9.98
N CYS A 938 -30.75 0.51 9.11
CA CYS A 938 -30.80 -0.45 8.00
C CYS A 938 -29.65 -0.19 6.98
N TYR A 939 -29.31 1.08 6.73
CA TYR A 939 -28.16 1.45 5.90
C TYR A 939 -26.81 1.06 6.52
N ALA A 940 -26.59 1.37 7.80
CA ALA A 940 -25.33 1.05 8.48
C ALA A 940 -25.08 -0.47 8.57
N ILE A 941 -26.14 -1.23 8.82
CA ILE A 941 -26.08 -2.70 8.89
C ILE A 941 -25.79 -3.30 7.51
N THR A 942 -26.40 -2.75 6.45
CA THR A 942 -26.13 -3.14 5.06
C THR A 942 -24.67 -2.96 4.69
N VAL A 943 -24.08 -1.80 5.03
CA VAL A 943 -22.65 -1.50 4.79
C VAL A 943 -21.73 -2.47 5.52
N ALA A 944 -21.99 -2.73 6.80
CA ALA A 944 -21.12 -3.54 7.63
C ALA A 944 -21.12 -5.02 7.20
N ILE A 945 -22.30 -5.59 6.93
CA ILE A 945 -22.48 -7.00 6.56
C ILE A 945 -21.93 -7.28 5.17
N SER A 946 -22.28 -6.42 4.20
CA SER A 946 -21.98 -6.69 2.81
C SER A 946 -20.48 -6.71 2.54
N LEU A 947 -19.71 -5.90 3.27
CA LEU A 947 -18.29 -5.76 3.04
C LEU A 947 -17.43 -6.74 3.85
N THR A 948 -17.74 -7.02 5.11
CA THR A 948 -16.99 -8.06 5.87
C THR A 948 -17.17 -9.45 5.24
N PHE A 949 -18.33 -9.71 4.65
CA PHE A 949 -18.60 -10.94 3.91
C PHE A 949 -17.76 -11.06 2.62
N LEU A 950 -17.59 -9.97 1.84
CA LEU A 950 -16.70 -9.96 0.67
C LEU A 950 -15.25 -10.21 1.03
N VAL A 951 -14.73 -9.52 2.04
CA VAL A 951 -13.32 -9.66 2.46
C VAL A 951 -13.03 -11.08 2.95
N GLY A 952 -14.00 -11.69 3.65
CA GLY A 952 -13.96 -13.10 4.04
C GLY A 952 -14.01 -14.06 2.84
N LEU A 953 -14.91 -13.82 1.88
CA LEU A 953 -15.04 -14.61 0.65
C LEU A 953 -13.77 -14.61 -0.20
N TYR A 954 -13.11 -13.44 -0.33
CA TYR A 954 -11.86 -13.30 -1.07
C TYR A 954 -10.63 -13.78 -0.31
N GLN A 955 -10.77 -14.30 0.92
CA GLN A 955 -9.66 -14.79 1.74
C GLN A 955 -8.50 -13.77 1.85
N LEU A 956 -8.82 -12.48 1.94
CA LEU A 956 -7.83 -11.40 2.02
C LEU A 956 -7.07 -11.37 3.36
N GLY A 957 -7.15 -12.44 4.15
CA GLY A 957 -6.46 -12.56 5.43
C GLY A 957 -4.93 -12.48 5.33
N PHE A 958 -4.36 -12.73 4.15
CA PHE A 958 -2.93 -12.55 3.90
C PHE A 958 -2.49 -11.09 4.06
N ILE A 959 -3.39 -10.11 3.94
CA ILE A 959 -3.06 -8.68 4.06
C ILE A 959 -2.59 -8.34 5.48
N ALA A 960 -3.10 -9.01 6.51
CA ALA A 960 -2.67 -8.78 7.89
C ALA A 960 -1.19 -9.14 8.10
N VAL A 961 -0.63 -10.07 7.32
CA VAL A 961 0.80 -10.41 7.35
C VAL A 961 1.67 -9.22 6.92
N TYR A 962 1.12 -8.26 6.16
CA TYR A 962 1.83 -7.07 5.71
C TYR A 962 1.75 -5.89 6.67
N LEU A 963 1.07 -6.04 7.81
CA LEU A 963 0.99 -4.97 8.79
C LEU A 963 2.10 -5.16 9.81
N SER A 964 3.07 -4.25 9.79
CA SER A 964 4.15 -4.26 10.77
C SER A 964 3.63 -3.87 12.15
N GLU A 965 4.23 -4.43 13.22
CA GLU A 965 3.88 -4.06 14.60
C GLU A 965 4.00 -2.54 14.86
N PRO A 966 5.02 -1.82 14.35
CA PRO A 966 5.09 -0.36 14.47
C PRO A 966 3.93 0.36 13.78
N LEU A 967 3.51 -0.09 12.59
CA LEU A 967 2.38 0.49 11.87
C LEU A 967 1.09 0.35 12.67
N LEU A 968 0.84 -0.85 13.21
CA LEU A 968 -0.33 -1.13 14.03
C LEU A 968 -0.31 -0.30 15.32
N SER A 969 0.84 -0.24 16.01
CA SER A 969 0.99 0.55 17.23
C SER A 969 0.74 2.04 16.99
N GLY A 970 1.31 2.59 15.90
CA GLY A 970 1.08 3.98 15.49
C GLY A 970 -0.38 4.24 15.13
N PHE A 971 -1.01 3.33 14.38
CA PHE A 971 -2.43 3.42 14.03
C PHE A 971 -3.32 3.40 15.27
N VAL A 972 -3.13 2.43 16.18
CA VAL A 972 -3.93 2.31 17.42
C VAL A 972 -3.75 3.56 18.29
N THR A 973 -2.54 4.11 18.38
CA THR A 973 -2.26 5.34 19.12
C THR A 973 -2.98 6.54 18.51
N GLY A 974 -2.87 6.73 17.19
CA GLY A 974 -3.55 7.81 16.48
C GLY A 974 -5.08 7.70 16.57
N ALA A 975 -5.62 6.50 16.40
CA ALA A 975 -7.04 6.25 16.52
C ALA A 975 -7.56 6.47 17.95
N SER A 976 -6.76 6.15 18.97
CA SER A 976 -7.06 6.46 20.37
C SER A 976 -7.16 7.97 20.61
N LEU A 977 -6.29 8.77 19.99
CA LEU A 977 -6.34 10.24 20.07
C LEU A 977 -7.59 10.82 19.40
N THR A 978 -8.00 10.25 18.26
CA THR A 978 -9.25 10.64 17.57
C THR A 978 -10.48 10.29 18.41
N ILE A 979 -10.51 9.10 19.02
CA ILE A 979 -11.59 8.71 19.95
C ILE A 979 -11.64 9.69 21.13
N LEU A 980 -10.50 9.97 21.76
CA LEU A 980 -10.43 10.90 22.89
C LEU A 980 -10.98 12.28 22.51
N THR A 981 -10.56 12.81 21.36
CA THR A 981 -11.05 14.10 20.84
C THR A 981 -12.56 14.07 20.59
N SER A 982 -13.07 12.99 19.99
CA SER A 982 -14.49 12.82 19.71
C SER A 982 -15.35 12.72 20.98
N GLN A 983 -14.82 12.10 22.05
CA GLN A 983 -15.52 11.99 23.33
C GLN A 983 -15.49 13.28 24.16
N MET A 984 -14.53 14.18 23.91
CA MET A 984 -14.36 15.40 24.70
C MET A 984 -15.62 16.28 24.75
N LYS A 985 -16.39 16.33 23.66
CA LYS A 985 -17.65 17.09 23.63
C LYS A 985 -18.70 16.55 24.61
N TYR A 986 -18.73 15.24 24.88
CA TYR A 986 -19.62 14.65 25.87
C TYR A 986 -19.15 14.94 27.29
N LEU A 987 -17.83 14.90 27.55
CA LEU A 987 -17.27 15.26 28.85
C LEU A 987 -17.56 16.72 29.23
N LEU A 988 -17.59 17.62 28.24
CA LEU A 988 -17.90 19.04 28.41
C LEU A 988 -19.39 19.38 28.26
N GLY A 989 -20.26 18.42 27.95
CA GLY A 989 -21.68 18.66 27.68
C GLY A 989 -21.96 19.58 26.48
N LEU A 990 -21.06 19.63 25.49
CA LEU A 990 -21.14 20.50 24.32
C LEU A 990 -21.86 19.82 23.15
N LYS A 991 -22.79 20.55 22.51
CA LYS A 991 -23.48 20.13 21.28
C LYS A 991 -22.75 20.67 20.05
N ILE A 992 -21.68 19.97 19.65
CA ILE A 992 -20.83 20.35 18.50
C ILE A 992 -21.14 19.44 17.29
N PRO A 993 -21.36 20.00 16.08
CA PRO A 993 -21.53 19.23 14.84
C PRO A 993 -20.29 18.37 14.55
N ARG A 994 -20.48 17.24 13.88
CA ARG A 994 -19.33 16.41 13.46
C ARG A 994 -18.75 16.97 12.16
N HIS A 995 -17.46 17.31 12.18
CA HIS A 995 -16.71 17.62 10.96
C HIS A 995 -16.19 16.33 10.31
N GLU A 996 -16.42 16.20 9.00
CA GLU A 996 -15.94 15.08 8.17
C GLU A 996 -14.66 15.46 7.41
N GLY A 997 -13.78 14.49 7.15
CA GLY A 997 -12.61 14.68 6.30
C GLY A 997 -11.29 15.07 6.98
N VAL A 998 -10.31 15.46 6.15
CA VAL A 998 -8.91 15.69 6.56
C VAL A 998 -8.82 16.91 7.46
N GLY A 999 -8.24 16.74 8.66
CA GLY A 999 -8.12 17.81 9.65
C GLY A 999 -9.30 17.92 10.62
N SER A 1000 -10.27 17.00 10.57
CA SER A 1000 -11.41 16.94 11.51
C SER A 1000 -10.99 17.00 12.98
N LEU A 1001 -9.87 16.37 13.35
CA LEU A 1001 -9.30 16.44 14.70
C LEU A 1001 -8.99 17.89 15.10
N ILE A 1002 -8.31 18.64 14.24
CA ILE A 1002 -7.90 20.04 14.51
C ILE A 1002 -9.13 20.94 14.55
N LEU A 1003 -10.05 20.80 13.58
CA LEU A 1003 -11.28 21.57 13.52
C LEU A 1003 -12.16 21.33 14.77
N THR A 1004 -12.28 20.07 15.21
CA THR A 1004 -13.03 19.73 16.42
C THR A 1004 -12.40 20.38 17.65
N TRP A 1005 -11.08 20.40 17.77
CA TRP A 1005 -10.40 21.10 18.87
C TRP A 1005 -10.62 22.61 18.82
N ILE A 1006 -10.51 23.24 17.66
CA ILE A 1006 -10.79 24.68 17.48
C ILE A 1006 -12.21 25.02 17.94
N GLU A 1007 -13.20 24.22 17.54
CA GLU A 1007 -14.59 24.42 17.97
C GLU A 1007 -14.80 24.15 19.46
N ILE A 1008 -14.17 23.12 20.03
CA ILE A 1008 -14.21 22.89 21.48
C ILE A 1008 -13.68 24.12 22.23
N PHE A 1009 -12.55 24.69 21.79
CA PHE A 1009 -12.01 25.91 22.39
C PHE A 1009 -12.92 27.11 22.24
N TRP A 1010 -13.59 27.27 21.08
CA TRP A 1010 -14.53 28.37 20.87
C TRP A 1010 -15.80 28.21 21.70
N TYR A 1011 -16.35 27.01 21.78
CA TYR A 1011 -17.59 26.71 22.51
C TYR A 1011 -17.38 26.36 23.99
N ILE A 1012 -16.16 26.44 24.52
CA ILE A 1012 -15.84 26.09 25.91
C ILE A 1012 -16.62 26.93 26.93
N GLN A 1013 -17.07 28.13 26.55
CA GLN A 1013 -17.92 28.96 27.39
C GLN A 1013 -19.36 28.41 27.54
N LYS A 1014 -19.79 27.51 26.64
CA LYS A 1014 -21.12 26.87 26.66
C LYS A 1014 -21.11 25.49 27.35
N THR A 1015 -20.04 25.15 28.06
CA THR A 1015 -19.88 23.88 28.77
C THR A 1015 -20.94 23.71 29.86
N ASN A 1016 -21.57 22.53 29.92
CA ASN A 1016 -22.50 22.21 30.99
C ASN A 1016 -21.72 21.81 32.25
N ILE A 1017 -21.87 22.61 33.31
CA ILE A 1017 -21.15 22.41 34.58
C ILE A 1017 -21.49 21.05 35.21
N CYS A 1018 -22.74 20.59 35.07
CA CYS A 1018 -23.18 19.30 35.62
C CYS A 1018 -22.44 18.13 34.93
N ASP A 1019 -22.33 18.16 33.59
CA ASP A 1019 -21.64 17.14 32.79
C ASP A 1019 -20.13 17.16 33.05
N LEU A 1020 -19.53 18.36 33.20
CA LEU A 1020 -18.12 18.51 33.52
C LEU A 1020 -17.78 17.96 34.92
N VAL A 1021 -18.55 18.31 35.95
CA VAL A 1021 -18.30 17.87 37.33
C VAL A 1021 -18.49 16.36 37.45
N THR A 1022 -19.54 15.80 36.86
CA THR A 1022 -19.78 14.35 36.86
C THR A 1022 -18.69 13.59 36.11
N SER A 1023 -18.20 14.13 34.99
CA SER A 1023 -17.08 13.55 34.23
C SER A 1023 -15.75 13.61 35.00
N LEU A 1024 -15.46 14.71 35.70
CA LEU A 1024 -14.27 14.84 36.55
C LEU A 1024 -14.29 13.86 37.72
N ILE A 1025 -15.43 13.72 38.41
CA ILE A 1025 -15.60 12.72 39.49
C ILE A 1025 -15.42 11.31 38.94
N ALA A 1026 -16.03 10.99 37.79
CA ALA A 1026 -15.87 9.69 37.14
C ALA A 1026 -14.40 9.39 36.83
N LEU A 1027 -13.65 10.35 36.27
CA LEU A 1027 -12.22 10.20 36.00
C LEU A 1027 -11.39 10.03 37.28
N ALA A 1028 -11.69 10.81 38.32
CA ALA A 1028 -11.02 10.75 39.62
C ALA A 1028 -11.22 9.40 40.33
N VAL A 1029 -12.30 8.68 40.05
CA VAL A 1029 -12.56 7.33 40.58
C VAL A 1029 -11.97 6.24 39.67
N ILE A 1030 -12.16 6.35 38.36
CA ILE A 1030 -11.74 5.31 37.40
C ILE A 1030 -10.21 5.20 37.30
N VAL A 1031 -9.49 6.33 37.22
CA VAL A 1031 -8.02 6.32 36.98
C VAL A 1031 -7.27 5.67 38.15
N PRO A 1032 -7.47 6.08 39.43
CA PRO A 1032 -6.84 5.40 40.56
C PRO A 1032 -7.32 3.96 40.73
N GLY A 1033 -8.60 3.69 40.46
CA GLY A 1033 -9.17 2.35 40.50
C GLY A 1033 -8.45 1.37 39.56
N LYS A 1034 -8.13 1.82 38.35
CA LYS A 1034 -7.33 1.03 37.39
C LYS A 1034 -5.89 0.82 37.86
N GLU A 1035 -5.26 1.85 38.40
CA GLU A 1035 -3.87 1.76 38.90
C GLU A 1035 -3.77 0.77 40.07
N ILE A 1036 -4.75 0.79 40.99
CA ILE A 1036 -4.84 -0.18 42.10
C ILE A 1036 -5.01 -1.60 41.57
N ASN A 1037 -5.88 -1.80 40.57
CA ASN A 1037 -6.08 -3.10 39.93
C ASN A 1037 -4.78 -3.66 39.32
N VAL A 1038 -3.95 -2.81 38.71
CA VAL A 1038 -2.65 -3.21 38.13
C VAL A 1038 -1.64 -3.52 39.24
N ARG A 1039 -1.53 -2.65 40.25
CA ARG A 1039 -0.53 -2.77 41.33
C ARG A 1039 -0.74 -3.97 42.24
N TYR A 1040 -1.98 -4.37 42.46
CA TYR A 1040 -2.34 -5.51 43.31
C TYR A 1040 -2.79 -6.75 42.54
N LYS A 1041 -2.48 -6.81 41.23
CA LYS A 1041 -2.90 -7.91 40.34
C LYS A 1041 -2.54 -9.30 40.87
N ASP A 1042 -1.36 -9.46 41.47
CA ASP A 1042 -0.88 -10.75 41.98
C ASP A 1042 -1.50 -11.14 43.33
N LYS A 1043 -2.16 -10.19 44.03
CA LYS A 1043 -2.80 -10.41 45.35
C LYS A 1043 -4.31 -10.55 45.27
N MET A 1044 -4.95 -10.09 44.19
CA MET A 1044 -6.40 -10.15 44.01
C MET A 1044 -6.82 -11.35 43.15
N LYS A 1045 -7.86 -12.09 43.58
CA LYS A 1045 -8.42 -13.20 42.80
C LYS A 1045 -9.17 -12.73 41.54
N ALA A 1046 -9.70 -11.51 41.57
CA ALA A 1046 -10.39 -10.87 40.45
C ALA A 1046 -10.20 -9.34 40.51
N PRO A 1047 -10.11 -8.64 39.36
CA PRO A 1047 -10.05 -7.19 39.32
C PRO A 1047 -11.36 -6.56 39.81
N PHE A 1048 -11.26 -5.40 40.48
CA PHE A 1048 -12.43 -4.67 40.99
C PHE A 1048 -13.10 -3.88 39.84
N PRO A 1049 -14.43 -4.05 39.60
CA PRO A 1049 -15.11 -3.48 38.43
C PRO A 1049 -15.54 -2.01 38.66
N VAL A 1050 -14.56 -1.12 38.77
CA VAL A 1050 -14.77 0.31 39.08
C VAL A 1050 -15.65 0.98 38.03
N GLU A 1051 -15.48 0.65 36.75
CA GLU A 1051 -16.23 1.25 35.65
C GLU A 1051 -17.74 1.03 35.78
N LEU A 1052 -18.16 -0.18 36.13
CA LEU A 1052 -19.59 -0.49 36.30
C LEU A 1052 -20.18 0.22 37.52
N LEU A 1053 -19.43 0.29 38.63
CA LEU A 1053 -19.88 1.01 39.82
C LEU A 1053 -20.10 2.49 39.53
N VAL A 1054 -19.20 3.11 38.77
CA VAL A 1054 -19.34 4.52 38.35
C VAL A 1054 -20.56 4.70 37.43
N VAL A 1055 -20.81 3.76 36.51
CA VAL A 1055 -22.00 3.80 35.63
C VAL A 1055 -23.29 3.64 36.42
N ILE A 1056 -23.37 2.70 37.36
CA ILE A 1056 -24.53 2.49 38.23
C ILE A 1056 -24.77 3.73 39.08
N ALA A 1057 -23.73 4.24 39.76
CA ALA A 1057 -23.82 5.43 40.58
C ALA A 1057 -24.26 6.65 39.76
N GLY A 1058 -23.67 6.87 38.58
CA GLY A 1058 -24.04 7.96 37.67
C GLY A 1058 -25.48 7.84 37.16
N THR A 1059 -25.95 6.63 36.86
CA THR A 1059 -27.33 6.39 36.43
C THR A 1059 -28.33 6.66 37.56
N LEU A 1060 -28.04 6.19 38.77
CA LEU A 1060 -28.87 6.46 39.95
C LEU A 1060 -28.92 7.96 40.29
N LEU A 1061 -27.77 8.64 40.21
CA LEU A 1061 -27.66 10.07 40.43
C LEU A 1061 -28.46 10.86 39.39
N SER A 1062 -28.31 10.51 38.11
CA SER A 1062 -29.05 11.13 37.00
C SER A 1062 -30.56 10.93 37.13
N TYR A 1063 -31.00 9.73 37.54
CA TYR A 1063 -32.41 9.42 37.76
C TYR A 1063 -33.00 10.20 38.94
N TYR A 1064 -32.30 10.23 40.08
CA TYR A 1064 -32.79 10.90 41.30
C TYR A 1064 -32.84 12.42 41.15
N PHE A 1065 -31.79 13.02 40.57
CA PHE A 1065 -31.68 14.48 40.38
C PHE A 1065 -32.25 14.98 39.05
N LYS A 1066 -32.87 14.10 38.24
CA LYS A 1066 -33.51 14.43 36.95
C LYS A 1066 -32.64 15.33 36.06
N PHE A 1067 -31.40 14.90 35.80
CA PHE A 1067 -30.36 15.70 35.12
C PHE A 1067 -30.81 16.28 33.77
N GLU A 1068 -31.60 15.53 32.99
CA GLU A 1068 -32.13 15.98 31.70
C GLU A 1068 -33.05 17.20 31.85
N LYS A 1069 -34.01 17.15 32.80
CA LYS A 1069 -35.01 18.22 32.99
C LYS A 1069 -34.44 19.44 33.71
N GLN A 1070 -33.58 19.23 34.70
CA GLN A 1070 -33.12 20.29 35.60
C GLN A 1070 -31.81 20.94 35.14
N TYR A 1071 -30.91 20.18 34.51
CA TYR A 1071 -29.57 20.64 34.13
C TYR A 1071 -29.30 20.55 32.61
N LYS A 1072 -30.31 20.21 31.80
CA LYS A 1072 -30.20 20.05 30.33
C LYS A 1072 -29.06 19.11 29.88
N SER A 1073 -28.67 18.18 30.75
CA SER A 1073 -27.65 17.17 30.47
C SER A 1073 -28.18 16.15 29.47
N ALA A 1074 -27.32 15.72 28.54
CA ALA A 1074 -27.67 14.70 27.56
C ALA A 1074 -27.62 13.31 28.20
N ILE A 1075 -28.78 12.68 28.39
CA ILE A 1075 -28.88 11.30 28.88
C ILE A 1075 -29.13 10.32 27.72
N CYS A 1076 -28.78 9.05 27.93
CA CYS A 1076 -28.91 7.99 26.92
C CYS A 1076 -30.38 7.65 26.58
N GLY A 1077 -31.33 8.05 27.42
CA GLY A 1077 -32.76 7.77 27.25
C GLY A 1077 -33.14 6.32 27.58
N SER A 1078 -34.39 5.95 27.28
CA SER A 1078 -34.89 4.58 27.47
C SER A 1078 -34.37 3.64 26.38
N ILE A 1079 -33.64 2.59 26.77
CA ILE A 1079 -33.20 1.54 25.83
C ILE A 1079 -34.35 0.53 25.66
N PRO A 1080 -34.84 0.29 24.43
CA PRO A 1080 -35.94 -0.66 24.20
C PRO A 1080 -35.54 -2.09 24.61
N THR A 1081 -36.49 -2.83 25.19
CA THR A 1081 -36.27 -4.21 25.64
C THR A 1081 -36.66 -5.22 24.55
N GLY A 1082 -35.84 -6.27 24.38
CA GLY A 1082 -36.11 -7.38 23.46
C GLY A 1082 -35.47 -7.21 22.08
N PHE A 1083 -35.41 -8.29 21.30
CA PHE A 1083 -34.83 -8.28 19.95
C PHE A 1083 -35.76 -7.58 18.97
N GLN A 1084 -35.22 -6.63 18.21
CA GLN A 1084 -35.93 -6.00 17.10
C GLN A 1084 -36.04 -6.97 15.90
N LYS A 1085 -37.06 -6.80 15.06
CA LYS A 1085 -37.26 -7.64 13.87
C LYS A 1085 -36.08 -7.45 12.90
N PRO A 1086 -35.48 -8.54 12.39
CA PRO A 1086 -34.39 -8.43 11.43
C PRO A 1086 -34.89 -7.84 10.11
N THR A 1087 -34.27 -6.75 9.67
CA THR A 1087 -34.49 -6.14 8.36
C THR A 1087 -33.42 -6.62 7.38
N LEU A 1088 -33.83 -7.00 6.17
CA LEU A 1088 -32.90 -7.40 5.12
C LEU A 1088 -32.19 -6.16 4.53
N PRO A 1089 -30.88 -6.26 4.23
CA PRO A 1089 -30.12 -5.19 3.60
C PRO A 1089 -30.52 -5.00 2.13
N ASP A 1090 -30.51 -3.76 1.65
CA ASP A 1090 -30.74 -3.47 0.23
C ASP A 1090 -29.44 -3.68 -0.58
N LEU A 1091 -29.46 -4.72 -1.43
CA LEU A 1091 -28.32 -5.17 -2.23
C LEU A 1091 -27.93 -4.18 -3.34
N HIS A 1092 -28.83 -3.27 -3.75
CA HIS A 1092 -28.53 -2.30 -4.81
C HIS A 1092 -27.48 -1.26 -4.40
N LEU A 1093 -27.35 -0.99 -3.11
CA LEU A 1093 -26.42 -0.02 -2.56
C LEU A 1093 -24.98 -0.52 -2.49
N PHE A 1094 -24.76 -1.83 -2.64
CA PHE A 1094 -23.47 -2.50 -2.49
C PHE A 1094 -22.35 -1.91 -3.35
N SER A 1095 -22.62 -1.71 -4.64
CA SER A 1095 -21.64 -1.15 -5.59
C SER A 1095 -21.19 0.25 -5.21
N SER A 1096 -22.06 1.04 -4.57
CA SER A 1096 -21.75 2.42 -4.20
C SER A 1096 -20.98 2.51 -2.88
N LEU A 1097 -21.12 1.50 -2.00
CA LEU A 1097 -20.56 1.47 -0.65
C LEU A 1097 -19.24 0.71 -0.55
N ALA A 1098 -18.89 -0.09 -1.55
CA ALA A 1098 -17.67 -0.91 -1.56
C ALA A 1098 -16.39 -0.09 -1.32
N VAL A 1099 -16.29 1.13 -1.88
CA VAL A 1099 -15.08 1.97 -1.78
C VAL A 1099 -14.82 2.43 -0.34
N ASP A 1100 -15.86 2.83 0.39
CA ASP A 1100 -15.76 3.34 1.77
C ASP A 1100 -15.54 2.23 2.78
N ALA A 1101 -16.10 1.07 2.46
CA ALA A 1101 -16.14 -0.02 3.41
C ALA A 1101 -14.81 -0.83 3.37
N VAL A 1102 -14.07 -0.93 2.25
CA VAL A 1102 -12.79 -1.67 2.17
C VAL A 1102 -11.79 -1.30 3.29
N PRO A 1103 -11.50 -0.01 3.56
CA PRO A 1103 -10.65 0.39 4.69
C PRO A 1103 -11.17 -0.10 6.06
N ILE A 1104 -12.48 -0.05 6.29
CA ILE A 1104 -13.13 -0.47 7.54
C ILE A 1104 -12.89 -1.97 7.79
N ALA A 1105 -13.10 -2.83 6.79
CA ALA A 1105 -12.83 -4.26 6.97
C ALA A 1105 -11.35 -4.57 7.12
N ILE A 1106 -10.46 -3.93 6.36
CA ILE A 1106 -9.01 -4.17 6.49
C ILE A 1106 -8.56 -3.84 7.90
N ILE A 1107 -8.96 -2.68 8.43
CA ILE A 1107 -8.62 -2.26 9.80
C ILE A 1107 -9.22 -3.21 10.84
N GLY A 1108 -10.50 -3.58 10.70
CA GLY A 1108 -11.17 -4.48 11.64
C GLY A 1108 -10.56 -5.88 11.66
N PHE A 1109 -10.23 -6.40 10.49
CA PHE A 1109 -9.55 -7.68 10.34
C PHE A 1109 -8.12 -7.63 10.92
N ALA A 1110 -7.34 -6.63 10.51
CA ALA A 1110 -5.97 -6.41 10.97
C ALA A 1110 -5.85 -6.37 12.49
N THR A 1111 -6.65 -5.51 13.13
CA THR A 1111 -6.64 -5.34 14.58
C THR A 1111 -7.01 -6.63 15.31
N THR A 1112 -8.01 -7.37 14.82
CA THR A 1112 -8.43 -8.64 15.42
C THR A 1112 -7.35 -9.72 15.31
N VAL A 1113 -6.71 -9.85 14.15
CA VAL A 1113 -5.63 -10.84 13.92
C VAL A 1113 -4.40 -10.49 14.74
N SER A 1114 -3.96 -9.23 14.72
CA SER A 1114 -2.79 -8.82 15.48
C SER A 1114 -2.98 -9.00 16.99
N LEU A 1115 -4.18 -8.74 17.53
CA LEU A 1115 -4.46 -8.98 18.93
C LEU A 1115 -4.41 -10.49 19.27
N ALA A 1116 -4.95 -11.33 18.38
CA ALA A 1116 -4.87 -12.77 18.52
C ALA A 1116 -3.41 -13.28 18.48
N GLU A 1117 -2.56 -12.76 17.59
CA GLU A 1117 -1.14 -13.09 17.53
C GLU A 1117 -0.38 -12.66 18.79
N ILE A 1118 -0.65 -11.46 19.32
CA ILE A 1118 -0.04 -10.99 20.57
C ILE A 1118 -0.37 -11.94 21.73
N PHE A 1119 -1.63 -12.36 21.85
CA PHE A 1119 -2.04 -13.31 22.90
C PHE A 1119 -1.45 -14.70 22.69
N ALA A 1120 -1.35 -15.19 21.46
CA ALA A 1120 -0.68 -16.45 21.14
C ALA A 1120 0.80 -16.41 21.53
N LYS A 1121 1.55 -15.35 21.19
CA LYS A 1121 2.96 -15.20 21.61
C LYS A 1121 3.12 -15.24 23.13
N LYS A 1122 2.16 -14.67 23.88
CA LYS A 1122 2.22 -14.56 25.33
C LYS A 1122 1.84 -15.85 26.07
N HIS A 1123 0.88 -16.60 25.54
CA HIS A 1123 0.29 -17.75 26.23
C HIS A 1123 0.60 -19.11 25.57
N GLY A 1124 1.30 -19.11 24.43
CA GLY A 1124 1.59 -20.30 23.62
C GLY A 1124 0.41 -20.69 22.76
#